data_AF-A0A9X3YIJ0-F1
#
_entry.id   AF-A0A9X3YIJ0-F1
#
_cell.length_a   1.000
_cell.length_b   1.000
_cell.length_c   1.000
_cell.angle_alpha   90.00
_cell.angle_beta   90.00
_cell.angle_gamma   90.00
#
_symmetry.space_group_name_H-M   'P 1'
#
loop_
_entity.id
_entity.type
_entity.pdbx_description
1 polymer ?
#
loop_
_entity_poly.entity_id
_entity_poly.type
_entity_poly.pdbx_seq_one_letter_code
_entity_poly.pdbx_strand_id
1 'polypeptide(L)'
;MNRREWLGLSDGAACRVTPVPNVVVTTHEGRRALFHDDLARGRIVLVQFASLADDAGYPVLANVARVQALLGERLGRDVHICTITTDAQSDTPRALADAARRLGAKPGWWFLTGEPAALATLKAHFFQHGHAHGGDAEDCSRGVMRYGNPATGLWGSVPAKAEPDWIAERLSWLAARGTPHGAPRRRGPAALAALCVALLPAMSRGEPHSGHRYPQPYLAASTQTTVGDVTTVVTGASLFEPSQPFVDPPGTNLLPTIYTNLFDSNGEEMLNTLPSTPTVPYNLHDGVPVVTTIDRVSPTTDLADALDRIDTVARDARRGRDDEDAARRAIDRAIDILEGNPIENRAYSGFPLLHYTGPLKLKKVEPVLDANGNTIGGNVNVHQIWYDNHIESDTAMLDPSAVQGVPWTITYTLDVLDRGRDDFSPFAFYDDAPSGPKPGEFGRPNVGMDQTFFPMDEGTRTVLKVKMAPAKYWSLTYTWGWRWHAPRAQVTENRLKVVDGKDLYRWEADVFGENPRASEAAKLAAIAKIGDRAPPKVLWRLLRDARRSAAARDWKRVVAQVADMRVAFDDYKDRTRLPRDVKIDPDADLTLFYANNTIHGQFTDGAATTFAKYQSRGTPIKITLLNGDYYDHRYMNVDFGGGRGWENQFKSSVRVGGSGCWFTFGRAYININVAQPVRVPPATPRKGHEDTLGRHRVNLTLNADPSRRLRFYQFDPTHHDVAIFSIH
;
A
#
# COMPACT_ATOMS: atom_id res chain seq x y z
N MET A 1 33.09 -51.93 -5.82
CA MET A 1 31.85 -51.15 -5.64
C MET A 1 32.10 -50.06 -4.61
N ASN A 2 31.94 -48.78 -5.01
CA ASN A 2 31.97 -47.61 -4.14
C ASN A 2 30.72 -46.76 -4.43
N ARG A 3 30.20 -46.13 -3.39
CA ARG A 3 28.96 -45.33 -3.21
C ARG A 3 28.64 -44.23 -4.23
N ARG A 4 29.40 -44.08 -5.31
CA ARG A 4 29.22 -43.02 -6.33
C ARG A 4 28.38 -43.45 -7.53
N GLU A 5 28.12 -44.74 -7.74
CA GLU A 5 27.27 -45.23 -8.84
C GLU A 5 25.78 -45.37 -8.45
N TRP A 6 25.41 -45.15 -7.18
CA TRP A 6 24.03 -45.30 -6.71
C TRP A 6 23.16 -44.04 -6.83
N LEU A 7 23.73 -42.89 -7.25
CA LEU A 7 23.01 -41.61 -7.23
C LEU A 7 22.88 -40.87 -8.56
N GLY A 8 23.41 -41.36 -9.68
CA GLY A 8 23.01 -40.89 -11.03
C GLY A 8 22.95 -39.37 -11.27
N LEU A 9 23.80 -38.57 -10.62
CA LEU A 9 23.83 -37.12 -10.81
C LEU A 9 24.91 -36.75 -11.83
N SER A 10 24.47 -36.36 -13.02
CA SER A 10 25.26 -35.59 -13.99
C SER A 10 25.21 -34.10 -13.60
N ASP A 11 26.37 -33.44 -13.64
CA ASP A 11 26.48 -31.98 -13.50
C ASP A 11 25.63 -31.23 -14.53
N GLY A 12 24.88 -30.22 -14.05
CA GLY A 12 24.25 -29.20 -14.90
C GLY A 12 22.72 -29.16 -14.88
N ALA A 13 22.12 -28.78 -13.75
CA ALA A 13 20.78 -28.19 -13.75
C ALA A 13 20.67 -27.13 -12.66
N ALA A 14 20.88 -25.88 -13.04
CA ALA A 14 20.25 -24.77 -12.34
C ALA A 14 18.74 -25.05 -12.27
N CYS A 15 18.16 -25.01 -11.07
CA CYS A 15 16.71 -25.10 -10.89
C CYS A 15 16.05 -23.92 -11.62
N ARG A 16 15.63 -24.14 -12.87
CA ARG A 16 14.80 -23.20 -13.61
C ARG A 16 13.37 -23.34 -13.10
N VAL A 17 12.91 -22.30 -12.41
CA VAL A 17 11.51 -22.10 -12.00
C VAL A 17 10.58 -22.41 -13.18
N THR A 18 9.60 -23.29 -13.02
CA THR A 18 8.49 -23.46 -13.97
C THR A 18 7.25 -22.82 -13.35
N PRO A 19 6.86 -21.58 -13.74
CA PRO A 19 5.77 -20.88 -13.05
C PRO A 19 4.38 -21.29 -13.55
N VAL A 20 4.24 -21.93 -14.73
CA VAL A 20 2.94 -22.28 -15.32
C VAL A 20 2.56 -23.74 -15.00
N PRO A 21 1.35 -24.03 -14.48
CA PRO A 21 0.91 -25.39 -14.20
C PRO A 21 0.97 -26.28 -15.45
N ASN A 22 1.62 -27.43 -15.31
CA ASN A 22 1.77 -28.39 -16.38
C ASN A 22 0.72 -29.52 -16.27
N VAL A 23 -0.55 -29.13 -16.20
CA VAL A 23 -1.67 -30.07 -16.08
C VAL A 23 -2.05 -30.67 -17.43
N VAL A 24 -2.72 -31.83 -17.41
CA VAL A 24 -3.22 -32.47 -18.63
C VAL A 24 -4.53 -31.81 -19.07
N VAL A 25 -4.57 -31.34 -20.31
CA VAL A 25 -5.75 -30.82 -21.00
C VAL A 25 -6.07 -31.68 -22.23
N THR A 26 -7.29 -31.56 -22.74
CA THR A 26 -7.74 -32.18 -23.99
C THR A 26 -8.04 -31.08 -25.01
N THR A 27 -7.40 -31.13 -26.17
CA THR A 27 -7.66 -30.19 -27.26
C THR A 27 -8.98 -30.54 -27.97
N HIS A 28 -9.55 -29.57 -28.70
CA HIS A 28 -10.69 -29.81 -29.59
C HIS A 28 -10.48 -30.91 -30.64
N GLU A 29 -9.23 -31.27 -30.95
CA GLU A 29 -8.89 -32.38 -31.83
C GLU A 29 -8.93 -33.75 -31.13
N GLY A 30 -9.30 -33.78 -29.84
CA GLY A 30 -9.32 -35.00 -29.03
C GLY A 30 -7.94 -35.44 -28.51
N ARG A 31 -6.89 -34.63 -28.70
CA ARG A 31 -5.53 -34.92 -28.23
C ARG A 31 -5.36 -34.52 -26.78
N ARG A 32 -4.84 -35.42 -25.95
CA ARG A 32 -4.34 -35.06 -24.60
C ARG A 32 -2.99 -34.35 -24.72
N ALA A 33 -2.82 -33.26 -23.99
CA ALA A 33 -1.61 -32.45 -24.00
C ALA A 33 -1.29 -31.96 -22.58
N LEU A 34 -0.01 -31.84 -22.26
CA LEU A 34 0.48 -31.14 -21.08
C LEU A 34 0.48 -29.63 -21.37
N PHE A 35 -0.26 -28.86 -20.59
CA PHE A 35 -0.53 -27.45 -20.90
C PHE A 35 0.76 -26.63 -21.06
N HIS A 36 1.70 -26.73 -20.12
CA HIS A 36 2.95 -25.99 -20.24
C HIS A 36 3.84 -26.60 -21.32
N ASP A 37 4.11 -27.89 -21.27
CA ASP A 37 5.14 -28.49 -22.12
C ASP A 37 4.79 -28.53 -23.61
N ASP A 38 3.53 -28.84 -23.93
CA ASP A 38 3.11 -29.02 -25.32
C ASP A 38 2.56 -27.73 -25.93
N LEU A 39 1.95 -26.85 -25.12
CA LEU A 39 1.21 -25.69 -25.63
C LEU A 39 1.88 -24.35 -25.31
N ALA A 40 2.68 -24.24 -24.25
CA ALA A 40 3.22 -22.96 -23.80
C ALA A 40 4.75 -22.84 -23.89
N ARG A 41 5.49 -23.93 -23.69
CA ARG A 41 6.94 -23.95 -23.59
C ARG A 41 7.57 -23.42 -24.88
N GLY A 42 8.40 -22.39 -24.75
CA GLY A 42 9.13 -21.78 -25.86
C GLY A 42 8.26 -20.94 -26.80
N ARG A 43 7.00 -20.64 -26.45
CA ARG A 43 6.06 -19.85 -27.25
C ARG A 43 5.53 -18.67 -26.46
N ILE A 44 5.11 -17.61 -27.15
CA ILE A 44 4.22 -16.61 -26.56
C ILE A 44 2.82 -17.21 -26.53
N VAL A 45 2.11 -17.13 -25.41
CA VAL A 45 0.75 -17.64 -25.27
C VAL A 45 -0.23 -16.51 -24.97
N LEU A 46 -1.39 -16.52 -25.59
CA LEU A 46 -2.58 -15.75 -25.21
C LEU A 46 -3.59 -16.74 -24.60
N VAL A 47 -3.94 -16.58 -23.32
CA VAL A 47 -4.83 -17.46 -22.55
C VAL A 47 -6.13 -16.72 -22.22
N GLN A 48 -7.26 -17.33 -22.57
CA GLN A 48 -8.62 -16.83 -22.30
C GLN A 48 -9.49 -17.96 -21.75
N PHE A 49 -10.40 -17.65 -20.82
CA PHE A 49 -11.46 -18.57 -20.38
C PHE A 49 -12.81 -18.19 -20.99
N ALA A 50 -13.52 -19.15 -21.60
CA ALA A 50 -14.83 -18.91 -22.23
C ALA A 50 -15.72 -20.16 -22.12
N SER A 51 -17.02 -20.07 -22.39
CA SER A 51 -17.88 -21.23 -22.65
C SER A 51 -18.58 -21.01 -23.98
N LEU A 52 -18.94 -22.07 -24.71
CA LEU A 52 -19.66 -21.91 -25.99
C LEU A 52 -21.07 -21.35 -25.79
N ALA A 53 -21.72 -21.69 -24.68
CA ALA A 53 -23.06 -21.23 -24.34
C ALA A 53 -23.10 -19.70 -24.14
N ASP A 54 -22.10 -19.14 -23.45
CA ASP A 54 -22.15 -17.74 -23.07
C ASP A 54 -21.55 -16.79 -24.11
N ASP A 55 -20.74 -17.30 -25.07
CA ASP A 55 -20.16 -16.48 -26.14
C ASP A 55 -21.25 -15.78 -26.99
N ALA A 56 -22.46 -16.34 -27.03
CA ALA A 56 -23.62 -15.71 -27.67
C ALA A 56 -24.02 -14.36 -27.04
N GLY A 57 -23.86 -14.21 -25.71
CA GLY A 57 -24.14 -12.96 -24.99
C GLY A 57 -22.92 -12.06 -24.79
N TYR A 58 -21.71 -12.62 -24.89
CA TYR A 58 -20.44 -11.91 -24.69
C TYR A 58 -19.40 -12.39 -25.72
N PRO A 59 -19.41 -11.85 -26.96
CA PRO A 59 -18.75 -12.45 -28.13
C PRO A 59 -17.22 -12.25 -28.15
N VAL A 60 -16.54 -12.83 -27.17
CA VAL A 60 -15.07 -12.77 -27.03
C VAL A 60 -14.39 -13.60 -28.11
N LEU A 61 -14.96 -14.74 -28.50
CA LEU A 61 -14.33 -15.62 -29.49
C LEU A 61 -14.26 -14.97 -30.88
N ALA A 62 -15.27 -14.16 -31.25
CA ALA A 62 -15.22 -13.36 -32.47
C ALA A 62 -14.10 -12.31 -32.42
N ASN A 63 -13.84 -11.70 -31.26
CA ASN A 63 -12.74 -10.77 -31.08
C ASN A 63 -11.37 -11.47 -31.21
N VAL A 64 -11.22 -12.64 -30.60
CA VAL A 64 -9.99 -13.46 -30.73
C VAL A 64 -9.75 -13.89 -32.18
N ALA A 65 -10.80 -14.17 -32.96
CA ALA A 65 -10.66 -14.47 -34.38
C ALA A 65 -10.08 -13.28 -35.18
N ARG A 66 -10.42 -12.04 -34.81
CA ARG A 66 -9.81 -10.83 -35.38
C ARG A 66 -8.34 -10.68 -34.95
N VAL A 67 -8.02 -10.99 -33.70
CA VAL A 67 -6.62 -11.02 -33.21
C VAL A 67 -5.80 -12.07 -33.96
N GLN A 68 -6.32 -13.27 -34.18
CA GLN A 68 -5.68 -14.29 -35.01
C GLN A 68 -5.34 -13.75 -36.40
N ALA A 69 -6.27 -13.06 -37.06
CA ALA A 69 -6.03 -12.52 -38.40
C ALA A 69 -4.85 -11.54 -38.42
N LEU A 70 -4.67 -10.75 -37.36
CA LEU A 70 -3.57 -9.80 -37.20
C LEU A 70 -2.24 -10.48 -36.86
N LEU A 71 -2.26 -11.63 -36.17
CA LEU A 71 -1.05 -12.40 -35.87
C LEU A 71 -0.45 -13.05 -37.13
N GLY A 72 -1.28 -13.37 -38.13
CA GLY A 72 -0.85 -13.97 -39.39
C GLY A 72 0.03 -15.21 -39.18
N GLU A 73 1.15 -15.28 -39.89
CA GLU A 73 2.13 -16.39 -39.83
C GLU A 73 2.82 -16.58 -38.47
N ARG A 74 2.60 -15.68 -37.50
CA ARG A 74 3.14 -15.86 -36.14
C ARG A 74 2.35 -16.88 -35.33
N LEU A 75 1.05 -17.02 -35.61
CA LEU A 75 0.21 -18.00 -34.95
C LEU A 75 0.64 -19.42 -35.37
N GLY A 76 0.88 -20.29 -34.39
CA GLY A 76 1.40 -21.65 -34.60
C GLY A 76 2.92 -21.73 -34.74
N ARG A 77 3.59 -20.63 -35.10
CA ARG A 77 5.07 -20.56 -35.20
C ARG A 77 5.72 -20.12 -33.89
N ASP A 78 5.40 -18.93 -33.42
CA ASP A 78 5.99 -18.33 -32.21
C ASP A 78 4.94 -17.82 -31.21
N VAL A 79 3.66 -17.76 -31.62
CA VAL A 79 2.52 -17.41 -30.78
C VAL A 79 1.50 -18.54 -30.79
N HIS A 80 0.96 -18.91 -29.64
CA HIS A 80 -0.22 -19.76 -29.50
C HIS A 80 -1.35 -18.99 -28.82
N ILE A 81 -2.58 -19.33 -29.18
CA ILE A 81 -3.78 -18.89 -28.47
C ILE A 81 -4.37 -20.13 -27.79
N CYS A 82 -4.68 -20.03 -26.50
CA CYS A 82 -5.29 -21.07 -25.69
C CYS A 82 -6.62 -20.57 -25.12
N THR A 83 -7.73 -21.01 -25.72
CA THR A 83 -9.08 -20.78 -25.23
C THR A 83 -9.48 -21.97 -24.36
N ILE A 84 -9.56 -21.77 -23.05
CA ILE A 84 -9.87 -22.81 -22.06
C ILE A 84 -11.35 -22.72 -21.68
N THR A 85 -12.09 -23.83 -21.73
CA THR A 85 -13.51 -23.81 -21.36
C THR A 85 -13.71 -23.58 -19.86
N THR A 86 -14.77 -22.86 -19.51
CA THR A 86 -15.31 -22.76 -18.14
C THR A 86 -16.42 -23.77 -17.86
N ASP A 87 -16.95 -24.43 -18.89
CA ASP A 87 -18.00 -25.44 -18.82
C ASP A 87 -17.52 -26.75 -19.48
N ALA A 88 -16.61 -27.45 -18.82
CA ALA A 88 -16.08 -28.72 -19.32
C ALA A 88 -17.12 -29.85 -19.42
N GLN A 89 -18.30 -29.69 -18.80
CA GLN A 89 -19.38 -30.67 -18.86
C GLN A 89 -20.13 -30.59 -20.21
N SER A 90 -20.39 -29.37 -20.70
CA SER A 90 -21.09 -29.16 -21.97
C SER A 90 -20.14 -28.99 -23.17
N ASP A 91 -18.97 -28.35 -22.97
CA ASP A 91 -18.00 -28.07 -24.03
C ASP A 91 -17.10 -29.29 -24.30
N THR A 92 -17.71 -30.32 -24.90
CA THR A 92 -17.01 -31.53 -25.35
C THR A 92 -15.96 -31.18 -26.44
N PRO A 93 -14.91 -32.01 -26.62
CA PRO A 93 -13.93 -31.78 -27.70
C PRO A 93 -14.57 -31.61 -29.08
N ARG A 94 -15.64 -32.37 -29.37
CA ARG A 94 -16.41 -32.25 -30.62
C ARG A 94 -17.11 -30.89 -30.75
N ALA A 95 -17.78 -30.41 -29.70
CA ALA A 95 -18.42 -29.09 -29.72
C ALA A 95 -17.40 -27.96 -29.89
N LEU A 96 -16.26 -28.07 -29.20
CA LEU A 96 -15.14 -27.14 -29.35
C LEU A 96 -14.54 -27.18 -30.77
N ALA A 97 -14.49 -28.35 -31.42
CA ALA A 97 -14.03 -28.48 -32.80
C ALA A 97 -15.00 -27.82 -33.79
N ASP A 98 -16.30 -27.95 -33.57
CA ASP A 98 -17.32 -27.28 -34.38
C ASP A 98 -17.22 -25.75 -34.26
N ALA A 99 -17.00 -25.26 -33.04
CA ALA A 99 -16.77 -23.83 -32.78
C ALA A 99 -15.47 -23.33 -33.43
N ALA A 100 -14.36 -24.07 -33.30
CA ALA A 100 -13.09 -23.75 -33.93
C ALA A 100 -13.20 -23.66 -35.45
N ARG A 101 -13.94 -24.60 -36.09
CA ARG A 101 -14.22 -24.56 -37.53
C ARG A 101 -15.05 -23.34 -37.93
N ARG A 102 -16.09 -23.01 -37.18
CA ARG A 102 -16.95 -21.83 -37.44
C ARG A 102 -16.17 -20.52 -37.35
N LEU A 103 -15.23 -20.42 -36.41
CA LEU A 103 -14.38 -19.23 -36.18
C LEU A 103 -13.17 -19.17 -37.12
N GLY A 104 -12.97 -20.20 -37.97
CA GLY A 104 -11.82 -20.28 -38.86
C GLY A 104 -10.49 -20.35 -38.12
N ALA A 105 -10.45 -21.04 -36.97
CA ALA A 105 -9.24 -21.21 -36.17
C ALA A 105 -8.11 -21.84 -37.00
N LYS A 106 -6.93 -21.23 -36.97
CA LYS A 106 -5.71 -21.67 -37.67
C LYS A 106 -4.83 -22.49 -36.73
N PRO A 107 -3.88 -23.28 -37.27
CA PRO A 107 -2.93 -24.01 -36.44
C PRO A 107 -2.24 -23.10 -35.42
N GLY A 108 -2.24 -23.49 -34.15
CA GLY A 108 -1.74 -22.68 -33.03
C GLY A 108 -2.82 -21.97 -32.21
N TRP A 109 -4.09 -21.98 -32.63
CA TRP A 109 -5.22 -21.64 -31.77
C TRP A 109 -5.90 -22.90 -31.23
N TRP A 110 -5.70 -23.15 -29.94
CA TRP A 110 -6.18 -24.33 -29.22
C TRP A 110 -7.41 -24.01 -28.39
N PHE A 111 -8.51 -24.70 -28.66
CA PHE A 111 -9.64 -24.81 -27.75
C PHE A 111 -9.44 -26.01 -26.83
N LEU A 112 -9.55 -25.80 -25.53
CA LEU A 112 -9.10 -26.72 -24.48
C LEU A 112 -10.23 -27.04 -23.50
N THR A 113 -10.44 -28.32 -23.23
CA THR A 113 -11.30 -28.86 -22.15
C THR A 113 -10.52 -29.90 -21.35
N GLY A 114 -11.09 -30.45 -20.28
CA GLY A 114 -10.37 -31.41 -19.45
C GLY A 114 -11.06 -31.69 -18.13
N GLU A 115 -10.30 -32.31 -17.22
CA GLU A 115 -10.77 -32.57 -15.87
C GLU A 115 -10.99 -31.24 -15.12
N PRO A 116 -12.14 -31.04 -14.43
CA PRO A 116 -12.47 -29.77 -13.81
C PRO A 116 -11.41 -29.21 -12.85
N ALA A 117 -10.75 -30.05 -12.04
CA ALA A 117 -9.68 -29.59 -11.15
C ALA A 117 -8.43 -29.13 -11.92
N ALA A 118 -8.09 -29.76 -13.06
CA ALA A 118 -7.02 -29.30 -13.94
C ALA A 118 -7.33 -27.92 -14.54
N LEU A 119 -8.56 -27.70 -15.02
CA LEU A 119 -8.97 -26.39 -15.54
C LEU A 119 -9.07 -25.34 -14.43
N ALA A 120 -9.54 -25.72 -13.24
CA ALA A 120 -9.54 -24.86 -12.06
C ALA A 120 -8.12 -24.46 -11.64
N THR A 121 -7.14 -25.36 -11.78
CA THR A 121 -5.73 -25.07 -11.52
C THR A 121 -5.18 -24.04 -12.49
N LEU A 122 -5.48 -24.18 -13.79
CA LEU A 122 -5.10 -23.19 -14.80
C LEU A 122 -5.80 -21.84 -14.56
N LYS A 123 -7.09 -21.87 -14.22
CA LYS A 123 -7.87 -20.68 -13.91
C LYS A 123 -7.34 -19.97 -12.68
N ALA A 124 -7.04 -20.71 -11.61
CA ALA A 124 -6.41 -20.19 -10.41
C ALA A 124 -5.06 -19.53 -10.74
N HIS A 125 -4.20 -20.23 -11.47
CA HIS A 125 -2.90 -19.70 -11.84
C HIS A 125 -2.97 -18.40 -12.67
N PHE A 126 -3.83 -18.36 -13.68
CA PHE A 126 -3.91 -17.21 -14.58
C PHE A 126 -4.83 -16.09 -14.05
N PHE A 127 -5.78 -16.38 -13.16
CA PHE A 127 -6.86 -15.45 -12.81
C PHE A 127 -7.21 -15.32 -11.32
N GLN A 128 -6.61 -16.06 -10.38
CA GLN A 128 -6.80 -15.74 -8.95
C GLN A 128 -6.07 -14.46 -8.56
N HIS A 129 -6.87 -13.43 -8.28
CA HIS A 129 -6.60 -12.46 -7.23
C HIS A 129 -7.16 -13.07 -5.93
N GLY A 130 -6.49 -12.90 -4.80
CA GLY A 130 -6.96 -13.37 -3.49
C GLY A 130 -8.14 -12.57 -2.93
N HIS A 131 -9.22 -12.42 -3.71
CA HIS A 131 -10.48 -11.81 -3.27
C HIS A 131 -11.59 -12.86 -3.32
N ALA A 132 -12.08 -13.26 -2.15
CA ALA A 132 -13.40 -13.86 -2.04
C ALA A 132 -14.42 -12.74 -2.13
N HIS A 133 -15.03 -12.56 -3.29
CA HIS A 133 -16.23 -11.75 -3.41
C HIS A 133 -17.40 -12.56 -2.84
N GLY A 134 -18.00 -12.10 -1.75
CA GLY A 134 -19.20 -12.73 -1.20
C GLY A 134 -20.40 -12.56 -2.15
N GLY A 135 -21.05 -13.67 -2.48
CA GLY A 135 -22.32 -13.73 -3.23
C GLY A 135 -22.18 -13.44 -4.74
N ASP A 136 -22.46 -14.43 -5.58
CA ASP A 136 -22.63 -14.37 -7.04
C ASP A 136 -21.73 -13.38 -7.80
N ALA A 137 -20.44 -13.38 -7.48
CA ALA A 137 -19.46 -12.53 -8.12
C ALA A 137 -19.19 -12.97 -9.57
N GLU A 138 -19.32 -12.04 -10.51
CA GLU A 138 -18.99 -12.25 -11.92
C GLU A 138 -17.56 -12.80 -12.07
N ASP A 139 -17.44 -13.92 -12.76
CA ASP A 139 -16.18 -14.59 -13.06
C ASP A 139 -15.28 -13.72 -13.97
N CYS A 140 -14.37 -12.96 -13.36
CA CYS A 140 -13.42 -12.07 -14.04
C CYS A 140 -12.55 -12.77 -15.10
N SER A 141 -12.42 -14.11 -15.06
CA SER A 141 -11.67 -14.87 -16.09
C SER A 141 -12.28 -14.76 -17.49
N ARG A 142 -13.52 -14.29 -17.57
CA ARG A 142 -14.27 -14.07 -18.81
C ARG A 142 -14.08 -12.65 -19.38
N GLY A 143 -13.76 -11.69 -18.53
CA GLY A 143 -13.58 -10.28 -18.89
C GLY A 143 -12.16 -9.89 -19.31
N VAL A 144 -11.16 -10.75 -19.05
CA VAL A 144 -9.73 -10.46 -19.23
C VAL A 144 -9.02 -11.63 -19.92
N MET A 145 -8.11 -11.32 -20.85
CA MET A 145 -7.13 -12.26 -21.42
C MET A 145 -5.79 -12.13 -20.69
N ARG A 146 -5.11 -13.24 -20.42
CA ARG A 146 -3.69 -13.23 -20.04
C ARG A 146 -2.84 -13.49 -21.26
N TYR A 147 -1.67 -12.86 -21.36
CA TYR A 147 -0.70 -13.22 -22.38
C TYR A 147 0.70 -13.22 -21.80
N GLY A 148 1.60 -14.04 -22.33
CA GLY A 148 2.94 -14.13 -21.77
C GLY A 148 3.88 -15.04 -22.53
N ASN A 149 5.15 -15.01 -22.17
CA ASN A 149 6.19 -15.88 -22.69
C ASN A 149 6.77 -16.67 -21.51
N PRO A 150 6.41 -17.96 -21.33
CA PRO A 150 6.91 -18.78 -20.23
C PRO A 150 8.44 -18.91 -20.22
N ALA A 151 9.10 -18.80 -21.38
CA ALA A 151 10.55 -18.90 -21.47
C ALA A 151 11.29 -17.69 -20.88
N THR A 152 10.65 -16.51 -20.89
CA THR A 152 11.20 -15.28 -20.28
C THR A 152 10.53 -14.91 -18.96
N GLY A 153 9.42 -15.58 -18.61
CA GLY A 153 8.60 -15.25 -17.45
C GLY A 153 7.84 -13.92 -17.58
N LEU A 154 7.78 -13.32 -18.77
CA LEU A 154 7.06 -12.07 -19.01
C LEU A 154 5.57 -12.37 -19.23
N TRP A 155 4.71 -11.83 -18.38
CA TRP A 155 3.25 -11.96 -18.47
C TRP A 155 2.58 -10.60 -18.40
N GLY A 156 1.40 -10.50 -19.00
CA GLY A 156 0.55 -9.33 -18.99
C GLY A 156 -0.92 -9.72 -19.16
N SER A 157 -1.79 -8.72 -19.19
CA SER A 157 -3.21 -8.93 -19.41
C SER A 157 -3.84 -7.79 -20.18
N VAL A 158 -4.96 -8.10 -20.83
CA VAL A 158 -5.71 -7.16 -21.65
C VAL A 158 -7.21 -7.47 -21.52
N PRO A 159 -8.11 -6.47 -21.46
CA PRO A 159 -9.54 -6.73 -21.47
C PRO A 159 -9.96 -7.57 -22.68
N ALA A 160 -10.86 -8.53 -22.49
CA ALA A 160 -11.24 -9.47 -23.56
C ALA A 160 -11.93 -8.80 -24.77
N LYS A 161 -12.51 -7.62 -24.54
CA LYS A 161 -13.17 -6.76 -25.55
C LYS A 161 -12.30 -5.59 -26.04
N ALA A 162 -11.02 -5.55 -25.69
CA ALA A 162 -10.09 -4.58 -26.25
C ALA A 162 -10.02 -4.68 -27.78
N GLU A 163 -9.68 -3.58 -28.44
CA GLU A 163 -9.50 -3.55 -29.90
C GLU A 163 -8.44 -4.59 -30.35
N PRO A 164 -8.72 -5.41 -31.38
CA PRO A 164 -7.83 -6.49 -31.83
C PRO A 164 -6.39 -6.05 -32.11
N ASP A 165 -6.21 -4.87 -32.72
CA ASP A 165 -4.90 -4.30 -33.04
C ASP A 165 -4.06 -4.07 -31.78
N TRP A 166 -4.69 -3.63 -30.69
CA TRP A 166 -4.02 -3.42 -29.42
C TRP A 166 -3.60 -4.74 -28.76
N ILE A 167 -4.43 -5.77 -28.85
CA ILE A 167 -4.08 -7.12 -28.35
C ILE A 167 -2.89 -7.68 -29.14
N ALA A 168 -2.91 -7.56 -30.48
CA ALA A 168 -1.80 -8.00 -31.33
C ALA A 168 -0.50 -7.22 -31.07
N GLU A 169 -0.59 -5.91 -30.85
CA GLU A 169 0.53 -5.07 -30.48
C GLU A 169 1.16 -5.52 -29.15
N ARG A 170 0.34 -5.80 -28.12
CA ARG A 170 0.81 -6.29 -26.82
C ARG A 170 1.56 -7.62 -26.92
N LEU A 171 1.10 -8.53 -27.79
CA LEU A 171 1.79 -9.79 -28.09
C LEU A 171 3.12 -9.55 -28.84
N SER A 172 3.22 -8.49 -29.64
CA SER A 172 4.47 -8.13 -30.33
C SER A 172 5.59 -7.73 -29.37
N TRP A 173 5.26 -7.14 -28.22
CA TRP A 173 6.24 -6.70 -27.22
C TRP A 173 6.96 -7.87 -26.53
N LEU A 174 6.39 -9.06 -26.59
CA LEU A 174 6.96 -10.29 -26.02
C LEU A 174 7.89 -11.04 -26.98
N ALA A 175 8.01 -10.57 -28.23
CA ALA A 175 8.98 -11.12 -29.17
C ALA A 175 10.40 -10.72 -28.76
N ALA A 176 11.26 -11.72 -28.53
CA ALA A 176 12.67 -11.46 -28.35
C ALA A 176 13.22 -10.78 -29.62
N ARG A 177 13.59 -9.49 -29.54
CA ARG A 177 14.47 -8.90 -30.54
C ARG A 177 15.78 -9.70 -30.46
N GLY A 178 16.16 -10.35 -31.56
CA GLY A 178 17.27 -11.31 -31.59
C GLY A 178 18.55 -10.77 -30.94
N THR A 179 19.33 -11.67 -30.36
CA THR A 179 20.69 -11.42 -29.89
C THR A 179 21.50 -10.71 -30.99
N PRO A 180 22.09 -9.54 -30.74
CA PRO A 180 22.95 -8.89 -31.71
C PRO A 180 24.20 -9.76 -31.93
N HIS A 181 24.46 -10.16 -33.18
CA HIS A 181 25.75 -10.73 -33.57
C HIS A 181 26.69 -9.60 -33.99
N GLY A 182 27.83 -9.47 -33.28
CA GLY A 182 28.92 -8.59 -33.64
C GLY A 182 29.51 -7.85 -32.43
N ALA A 183 30.82 -7.58 -32.47
CA ALA A 183 31.47 -6.77 -31.45
C ALA A 183 30.84 -5.37 -31.39
N PRO A 184 30.58 -4.82 -30.18
CA PRO A 184 29.92 -3.53 -30.02
C PRO A 184 30.74 -2.40 -30.68
N ARG A 185 30.17 -1.75 -31.69
CA ARG A 185 30.72 -0.50 -32.24
C ARG A 185 30.11 0.69 -31.53
N ARG A 186 30.95 1.48 -30.85
CA ARG A 186 30.57 2.79 -30.32
C ARG A 186 30.12 3.70 -31.48
N ARG A 187 28.91 4.25 -31.38
CA ARG A 187 28.53 5.51 -32.03
C ARG A 187 27.99 6.45 -30.95
N GLY A 188 28.79 7.46 -30.64
CA GLY A 188 28.57 8.49 -29.62
C GLY A 188 29.81 9.39 -29.58
N PRO A 189 29.72 10.63 -29.10
CA PRO A 189 30.83 11.59 -29.17
C PRO A 189 32.08 11.07 -28.44
N ALA A 190 33.26 11.51 -28.91
CA ALA A 190 34.55 11.08 -28.39
C ALA A 190 34.71 11.43 -26.90
N ALA A 191 35.45 10.61 -26.16
CA ALA A 191 35.73 10.83 -24.75
C ALA A 191 36.72 12.00 -24.56
N LEU A 192 36.41 12.91 -23.63
CA LEU A 192 37.39 13.88 -23.14
C LEU A 192 38.42 13.16 -22.27
N ALA A 193 39.68 13.21 -22.71
CA ALA A 193 40.83 12.89 -21.88
C ALA A 193 41.31 14.18 -21.16
N ALA A 194 41.47 14.04 -19.84
CA ALA A 194 42.34 14.77 -18.93
C ALA A 194 42.64 16.27 -19.22
N LEU A 195 42.14 17.14 -18.34
CA LEU A 195 42.95 18.23 -17.79
C LEU A 195 42.44 18.60 -16.40
N CYS A 196 43.10 18.06 -15.37
CA CYS A 196 43.14 18.70 -14.05
C CYS A 196 44.34 19.65 -14.06
N VAL A 197 44.13 20.90 -13.67
CA VAL A 197 44.92 21.67 -12.68
C VAL A 197 44.43 23.12 -12.68
N ALA A 198 44.07 23.58 -11.47
CA ALA A 198 44.05 24.94 -10.93
C ALA A 198 43.40 26.08 -11.74
N LEU A 199 42.33 26.65 -11.18
CA LEU A 199 42.31 28.02 -10.60
C LEU A 199 40.90 28.34 -10.10
N LEU A 200 40.77 28.57 -8.79
CA LEU A 200 39.66 29.35 -8.23
C LEU A 200 39.68 30.75 -8.88
N PRO A 201 38.52 31.28 -9.25
CA PRO A 201 38.13 32.52 -8.58
C PRO A 201 36.63 32.59 -8.25
N ALA A 202 36.36 33.28 -7.13
CA ALA A 202 35.16 34.01 -6.77
C ALA A 202 33.83 33.56 -7.43
N MET A 203 33.00 32.87 -6.65
CA MET A 203 31.58 32.71 -6.98
C MET A 203 30.90 34.08 -7.02
N SER A 204 30.81 34.65 -8.21
CA SER A 204 29.76 35.60 -8.54
C SER A 204 28.42 34.88 -8.42
N ARG A 205 27.41 35.59 -7.90
CA ARG A 205 26.02 35.13 -7.86
C ARG A 205 25.59 34.77 -9.28
N GLY A 206 25.48 33.47 -9.55
CA GLY A 206 25.15 32.93 -10.85
C GLY A 206 23.72 33.26 -11.26
N GLU A 207 23.56 33.66 -12.52
CA GLU A 207 22.29 33.66 -13.23
C GLU A 207 21.66 32.26 -13.29
N PRO A 208 20.33 32.15 -13.53
CA PRO A 208 19.56 30.92 -13.41
C PRO A 208 20.06 29.83 -14.38
N HIS A 209 20.41 28.66 -13.85
CA HIS A 209 20.61 27.47 -14.67
C HIS A 209 19.33 27.14 -15.45
N SER A 210 19.38 27.31 -16.77
CA SER A 210 18.29 27.03 -17.70
C SER A 210 17.91 25.55 -17.67
N GLY A 211 16.92 25.17 -16.85
CA GLY A 211 16.31 23.84 -16.90
C GLY A 211 15.60 23.39 -15.62
N HIS A 212 16.07 23.80 -14.44
CA HIS A 212 15.38 23.51 -13.18
C HIS A 212 14.45 24.69 -12.84
N ARG A 213 13.13 24.49 -12.91
CA ARG A 213 12.22 25.48 -12.32
C ARG A 213 12.46 25.43 -10.82
N TYR A 214 12.81 26.55 -10.22
CA TYR A 214 12.79 26.81 -8.78
C TYR A 214 11.58 26.16 -8.08
N PRO A 215 11.59 26.02 -6.74
CA PRO A 215 10.42 25.50 -6.02
C PRO A 215 9.12 26.13 -6.51
N GLN A 216 8.09 25.29 -6.66
CA GLN A 216 6.79 25.75 -7.15
C GLN A 216 6.23 26.82 -6.21
N PRO A 217 5.62 27.91 -6.73
CA PRO A 217 5.02 28.94 -5.88
C PRO A 217 4.01 28.35 -4.88
N TYR A 218 3.74 29.08 -3.79
CA TYR A 218 2.62 28.75 -2.92
C TYR A 218 1.29 29.06 -3.59
N LEU A 219 0.28 28.29 -3.22
CA LEU A 219 -1.09 28.70 -3.47
C LEU A 219 -1.44 29.87 -2.54
N ALA A 220 -2.43 30.66 -2.93
CA ALA A 220 -3.09 31.54 -1.97
C ALA A 220 -3.53 30.71 -0.74
N ALA A 221 -3.42 31.28 0.46
CA ALA A 221 -3.83 30.58 1.67
C ALA A 221 -5.31 30.19 1.57
N SER A 222 -5.65 29.00 2.06
CA SER A 222 -7.04 28.58 2.16
C SER A 222 -7.81 29.55 3.04
N THR A 223 -9.03 29.91 2.62
CA THR A 223 -9.95 30.59 3.52
C THR A 223 -10.61 29.54 4.41
N GLN A 224 -10.63 29.79 5.71
CA GLN A 224 -11.17 28.87 6.71
C GLN A 224 -12.01 29.64 7.70
N THR A 225 -13.27 29.24 7.86
CA THR A 225 -14.21 29.83 8.82
C THR A 225 -14.88 28.73 9.63
N THR A 226 -15.08 28.95 10.92
CA THR A 226 -15.77 27.99 11.79
C THR A 226 -16.95 28.67 12.45
N VAL A 227 -18.15 28.08 12.30
CA VAL A 227 -19.39 28.52 12.94
C VAL A 227 -20.00 27.31 13.63
N GLY A 228 -20.04 27.33 14.96
CA GLY A 228 -20.47 26.17 15.74
C GLY A 228 -19.57 24.95 15.49
N ASP A 229 -20.17 23.82 15.11
CA ASP A 229 -19.49 22.55 14.81
C ASP A 229 -19.19 22.37 13.31
N VAL A 230 -19.22 23.44 12.51
CA VAL A 230 -18.95 23.38 11.07
C VAL A 230 -17.78 24.29 10.71
N THR A 231 -16.75 23.71 10.12
CA THR A 231 -15.65 24.45 9.46
C THR A 231 -15.84 24.41 7.95
N THR A 232 -15.84 25.58 7.32
CA THR A 232 -15.83 25.71 5.85
C THR A 232 -14.44 26.12 5.41
N VAL A 233 -13.88 25.37 4.46
CA VAL A 233 -12.55 25.58 3.89
C VAL A 233 -12.67 25.72 2.38
N VAL A 234 -12.12 26.80 1.81
CA VAL A 234 -11.97 26.96 0.36
C VAL A 234 -10.48 27.07 0.08
N THR A 235 -9.93 26.09 -0.66
CA THR A 235 -8.49 26.03 -0.91
C THR A 235 -8.03 27.15 -1.85
N GLY A 236 -6.74 27.46 -1.81
CA GLY A 236 -6.12 28.33 -2.81
C GLY A 236 -6.32 27.84 -4.24
N ALA A 237 -6.32 28.77 -5.19
CA ALA A 237 -6.43 28.46 -6.61
C ALA A 237 -5.16 27.77 -7.13
N SER A 238 -5.33 26.74 -7.97
CA SER A 238 -4.23 26.05 -8.65
C SER A 238 -3.38 27.01 -9.50
N LEU A 239 -2.08 26.73 -9.58
CA LEU A 239 -1.13 27.46 -10.43
C LEU A 239 -1.22 27.07 -11.92
N PHE A 240 -2.02 26.07 -12.25
CA PHE A 240 -2.13 25.54 -13.60
C PHE A 240 -3.47 25.89 -14.22
N GLU A 241 -3.46 26.04 -15.54
CA GLU A 241 -4.68 26.22 -16.34
C GLU A 241 -5.68 25.09 -16.06
N PRO A 242 -7.00 25.38 -16.05
CA PRO A 242 -8.03 24.36 -15.92
C PRO A 242 -7.84 23.21 -16.91
N SER A 243 -8.02 21.99 -16.41
CA SER A 243 -7.95 20.76 -17.19
C SER A 243 -8.99 19.75 -16.73
N GLN A 244 -9.19 18.71 -17.52
CA GLN A 244 -10.03 17.56 -17.17
C GLN A 244 -9.15 16.30 -17.16
N PRO A 245 -8.38 16.04 -16.09
CA PRO A 245 -7.32 15.03 -16.10
C PRO A 245 -7.80 13.62 -16.44
N PHE A 246 -9.07 13.30 -16.17
CA PHE A 246 -9.67 12.00 -16.50
C PHE A 246 -10.12 11.86 -17.96
N VAL A 247 -10.34 12.97 -18.66
CA VAL A 247 -10.69 13.02 -20.08
C VAL A 247 -9.44 13.16 -20.93
N ASP A 248 -8.58 14.12 -20.58
CA ASP A 248 -7.32 14.41 -21.27
C ASP A 248 -6.12 14.25 -20.31
N PRO A 249 -5.64 13.01 -20.15
CA PRO A 249 -4.53 12.75 -19.24
C PRO A 249 -3.20 13.25 -19.83
N PRO A 250 -2.28 13.76 -19.00
CA PRO A 250 -2.23 13.58 -17.54
C PRO A 250 -2.82 14.75 -16.71
N GLY A 251 -3.39 15.77 -17.36
CA GLY A 251 -3.73 17.05 -16.75
C GLY A 251 -2.59 18.07 -16.85
N THR A 252 -2.91 19.35 -16.62
CA THR A 252 -1.96 20.48 -16.74
C THR A 252 -0.96 20.58 -15.59
N ASN A 253 -1.21 19.89 -14.48
CA ASN A 253 -0.39 19.89 -13.28
C ASN A 253 0.71 18.80 -13.25
N LEU A 254 0.88 18.03 -14.35
CA LEU A 254 2.07 17.18 -14.51
C LEU A 254 3.28 18.03 -14.88
N LEU A 255 4.31 17.99 -14.03
CA LEU A 255 5.58 18.64 -14.24
C LEU A 255 6.55 17.74 -15.03
N PRO A 256 7.45 18.33 -15.84
CA PRO A 256 8.54 17.57 -16.45
C PRO A 256 9.43 16.91 -15.39
N THR A 257 9.73 15.64 -15.60
CA THR A 257 10.63 14.87 -14.73
C THR A 257 12.07 15.38 -14.82
N ILE A 258 12.67 15.74 -13.69
CA ILE A 258 14.08 16.19 -13.62
C ILE A 258 14.89 15.27 -12.69
N TYR A 259 15.91 14.58 -13.22
CA TYR A 259 16.73 13.63 -12.47
C TYR A 259 17.87 14.29 -11.67
N THR A 260 17.52 15.22 -10.78
CA THR A 260 18.43 15.88 -9.84
C THR A 260 17.85 15.87 -8.43
N ASN A 261 18.68 16.16 -7.42
CA ASN A 261 18.14 16.58 -6.13
C ASN A 261 17.28 17.84 -6.29
N LEU A 262 16.37 18.05 -5.34
CA LEU A 262 15.64 19.29 -5.15
C LEU A 262 16.56 20.40 -4.66
N PHE A 263 16.10 21.64 -4.84
CA PHE A 263 16.74 22.82 -4.31
C PHE A 263 15.73 23.58 -3.47
N ASP A 264 16.22 24.14 -2.36
CA ASP A 264 15.44 24.93 -1.42
C ASP A 264 15.14 26.34 -2.00
N SER A 265 14.36 27.18 -1.31
CA SER A 265 14.01 28.50 -1.84
C SER A 265 15.20 29.48 -1.95
N ASN A 266 16.29 29.19 -1.24
CA ASN A 266 17.54 29.94 -1.34
C ASN A 266 18.44 29.41 -2.47
N GLY A 267 18.04 28.33 -3.14
CA GLY A 267 18.83 27.64 -4.16
C GLY A 267 19.88 26.70 -3.59
N GLU A 268 19.82 26.35 -2.29
CA GLU A 268 20.69 25.31 -1.72
C GLU A 268 20.19 23.92 -2.13
N GLU A 269 21.12 23.03 -2.50
CA GLU A 269 20.77 21.66 -2.86
C GLU A 269 20.31 20.87 -1.62
N MET A 270 19.12 20.27 -1.72
CA MET A 270 18.59 19.34 -0.71
C MET A 270 19.11 17.93 -1.02
N LEU A 271 20.27 17.56 -0.48
CA LEU A 271 20.86 16.24 -0.69
C LEU A 271 19.88 15.09 -0.37
N ASN A 272 20.05 13.96 -1.05
CA ASN A 272 19.22 12.74 -0.89
C ASN A 272 17.72 12.95 -1.22
N THR A 273 17.43 13.75 -2.25
CA THR A 273 16.07 13.98 -2.77
C THR A 273 15.89 13.55 -4.24
N LEU A 274 16.81 12.72 -4.73
CA LEU A 274 16.71 12.02 -6.02
C LEU A 274 16.47 10.52 -5.77
N PRO A 275 15.23 10.03 -5.84
CA PRO A 275 14.92 8.64 -5.48
C PRO A 275 15.37 7.60 -6.51
N SER A 276 15.12 7.86 -7.80
CA SER A 276 15.40 6.93 -8.89
C SER A 276 15.85 7.66 -10.15
N THR A 277 16.66 6.99 -10.97
CA THR A 277 16.98 7.38 -12.35
C THR A 277 16.73 6.19 -13.30
N PRO A 278 16.74 6.39 -14.63
CA PRO A 278 16.54 5.29 -15.57
C PRO A 278 17.58 4.17 -15.43
N THR A 279 18.79 4.49 -14.97
CA THR A 279 19.90 3.54 -14.79
C THR A 279 20.06 3.06 -13.36
N VAL A 280 19.66 3.85 -12.35
CA VAL A 280 19.79 3.50 -10.92
C VAL A 280 18.42 3.56 -10.24
N PRO A 281 17.78 2.40 -9.96
CA PRO A 281 16.41 2.36 -9.46
C PRO A 281 16.25 2.78 -8.00
N TYR A 282 17.27 2.61 -7.16
CA TYR A 282 17.20 2.81 -5.72
C TYR A 282 18.36 3.71 -5.25
N ASN A 283 18.42 4.97 -5.70
CA ASN A 283 19.54 5.88 -5.38
C ASN A 283 19.68 6.12 -3.87
N LEU A 284 18.54 6.08 -3.16
CA LEU A 284 18.48 6.35 -1.73
C LEU A 284 18.71 5.11 -0.87
N HIS A 285 18.93 3.93 -1.46
CA HIS A 285 19.39 2.78 -0.67
C HIS A 285 20.86 2.98 -0.31
N ASP A 286 21.18 2.82 0.97
CA ASP A 286 22.54 2.82 1.50
C ASP A 286 23.01 1.37 1.71
N GLY A 287 23.39 0.72 0.61
CA GLY A 287 23.76 -0.69 0.59
C GLY A 287 22.69 -1.60 -0.02
N VAL A 288 22.94 -2.91 0.00
CA VAL A 288 22.03 -3.92 -0.54
C VAL A 288 21.05 -4.35 0.55
N PRO A 289 19.73 -4.37 0.29
CA PRO A 289 18.75 -4.91 1.22
C PRO A 289 19.06 -6.36 1.61
N VAL A 290 18.92 -6.69 2.89
CA VAL A 290 19.10 -8.05 3.41
C VAL A 290 17.73 -8.66 3.65
N VAL A 291 17.43 -9.75 2.96
CA VAL A 291 16.15 -10.47 3.08
C VAL A 291 16.38 -11.82 3.74
N THR A 292 15.59 -12.12 4.78
CA THR A 292 15.62 -13.38 5.53
C THR A 292 14.21 -13.92 5.72
N THR A 293 14.05 -15.22 5.95
CA THR A 293 12.75 -15.84 6.22
C THR A 293 12.39 -15.72 7.69
N ILE A 294 11.11 -15.50 7.98
CA ILE A 294 10.53 -15.46 9.33
C ILE A 294 9.22 -16.27 9.38
N ASP A 295 8.74 -16.56 10.59
CA ASP A 295 7.35 -17.01 10.76
C ASP A 295 6.41 -15.88 10.37
N ARG A 296 5.51 -16.16 9.42
CA ARG A 296 4.58 -15.18 8.85
C ARG A 296 3.30 -15.00 9.65
N VAL A 297 3.09 -15.74 10.74
CA VAL A 297 1.85 -15.64 11.51
C VAL A 297 1.64 -14.21 12.00
N SER A 298 0.52 -13.63 11.57
CA SER A 298 0.11 -12.25 11.89
C SER A 298 -0.67 -12.17 13.21
N PRO A 299 -0.82 -10.96 13.81
CA PRO A 299 -1.70 -10.76 14.95
C PRO A 299 -3.14 -11.24 14.69
N THR A 300 -3.67 -11.01 13.48
CA THR A 300 -5.03 -11.40 13.13
C THR A 300 -5.19 -12.89 12.90
N THR A 301 -4.15 -13.56 12.37
CA THR A 301 -4.12 -15.03 12.29
C THR A 301 -4.21 -15.63 13.69
N ASP A 302 -3.34 -15.22 14.62
CA ASP A 302 -3.34 -15.75 16.00
C ASP A 302 -4.62 -15.34 16.78
N LEU A 303 -5.20 -14.15 16.54
CA LEU A 303 -6.47 -13.75 17.14
C LEU A 303 -7.63 -14.62 16.64
N ALA A 304 -7.72 -14.87 15.33
CA ALA A 304 -8.74 -15.75 14.76
C ALA A 304 -8.63 -17.17 15.34
N ASP A 305 -7.42 -17.73 15.36
CA ASP A 305 -7.14 -19.05 15.93
C ASP A 305 -7.51 -19.12 17.43
N ALA A 306 -7.22 -18.06 18.19
CA ALA A 306 -7.61 -17.97 19.59
C ALA A 306 -9.13 -17.97 19.75
N LEU A 307 -9.86 -17.17 18.97
CA LEU A 307 -11.32 -17.13 19.01
C LEU A 307 -11.95 -18.48 18.62
N ASP A 308 -11.41 -19.15 17.60
CA ASP A 308 -11.85 -20.48 17.17
C ASP A 308 -11.62 -21.54 18.25
N ARG A 309 -10.46 -21.49 18.92
CA ARG A 309 -10.13 -22.39 20.04
C ARG A 309 -11.07 -22.17 21.22
N ILE A 310 -11.34 -20.92 21.58
CA ILE A 310 -12.27 -20.56 22.67
C ILE A 310 -13.67 -21.09 22.36
N ASP A 311 -14.17 -20.84 21.15
CA ASP A 311 -15.51 -21.28 20.74
C ASP A 311 -15.66 -22.81 20.78
N THR A 312 -14.68 -23.50 20.19
CA THR A 312 -14.67 -24.96 20.08
C THR A 312 -14.73 -25.60 21.46
N VAL A 313 -13.84 -25.19 22.37
CA VAL A 313 -13.81 -25.74 23.73
C VAL A 313 -15.07 -25.36 24.49
N ALA A 314 -15.52 -24.09 24.42
CA ALA A 314 -16.66 -23.63 25.19
C ALA A 314 -17.97 -24.34 24.79
N ARG A 315 -18.09 -24.79 23.52
CA ARG A 315 -19.23 -25.56 23.01
C ARG A 315 -19.16 -27.05 23.29
N ASP A 316 -17.98 -27.62 23.52
CA ASP A 316 -17.87 -29.05 23.79
C ASP A 316 -18.36 -29.38 25.20
N ALA A 317 -19.49 -30.08 25.29
CA ALA A 317 -20.05 -30.57 26.55
C ALA A 317 -19.19 -31.66 27.21
N ARG A 318 -18.29 -32.30 26.45
CA ARG A 318 -17.37 -33.34 26.92
C ARG A 318 -15.99 -32.80 27.31
N ARG A 319 -15.77 -31.48 27.23
CA ARG A 319 -14.48 -30.84 27.54
C ARG A 319 -13.92 -31.28 28.89
N GLY A 320 -12.66 -31.69 28.91
CA GLY A 320 -11.90 -31.99 30.12
C GLY A 320 -11.26 -30.75 30.73
N ARG A 321 -10.52 -30.94 31.84
CA ARG A 321 -9.73 -29.85 32.46
C ARG A 321 -8.68 -29.28 31.51
N ASP A 322 -8.01 -30.14 30.75
CA ASP A 322 -6.96 -29.73 29.82
C ASP A 322 -7.50 -28.86 28.67
N ASP A 323 -8.72 -29.15 28.21
CA ASP A 323 -9.43 -28.34 27.21
C ASP A 323 -9.79 -26.97 27.79
N GLU A 324 -10.36 -26.94 29.00
CA GLU A 324 -10.68 -25.70 29.71
C GLU A 324 -9.43 -24.82 29.89
N ASP A 325 -8.31 -25.42 30.27
CA ASP A 325 -7.04 -24.71 30.42
C ASP A 325 -6.49 -24.23 29.06
N ALA A 326 -6.69 -24.99 27.98
CA ALA A 326 -6.35 -24.54 26.64
C ALA A 326 -7.17 -23.32 26.20
N ALA A 327 -8.47 -23.28 26.52
CA ALA A 327 -9.31 -22.11 26.24
C ALA A 327 -8.90 -20.90 27.08
N ARG A 328 -8.54 -21.08 28.36
CA ARG A 328 -7.98 -20.00 29.19
C ARG A 328 -6.71 -19.42 28.60
N ARG A 329 -5.78 -20.28 28.15
CA ARG A 329 -4.56 -19.85 27.48
C ARG A 329 -4.85 -19.12 26.17
N ALA A 330 -5.86 -19.53 25.41
CA ALA A 330 -6.28 -18.82 24.20
C ALA A 330 -6.87 -17.42 24.51
N ILE A 331 -7.68 -17.28 25.57
CA ILE A 331 -8.17 -15.97 26.04
C ILE A 331 -6.99 -15.07 26.44
N ASP A 332 -6.07 -15.60 27.24
CA ASP A 332 -4.90 -14.85 27.71
C ASP A 332 -4.02 -14.42 26.53
N ARG A 333 -3.77 -15.33 25.59
CA ARG A 333 -3.05 -15.04 24.34
C ARG A 333 -3.71 -13.91 23.55
N ALA A 334 -5.04 -13.94 23.37
CA ALA A 334 -5.73 -12.89 22.64
C ALA A 334 -5.64 -11.52 23.34
N ILE A 335 -5.70 -11.50 24.67
CA ILE A 335 -5.48 -10.28 25.47
C ILE A 335 -4.04 -9.79 25.29
N ASP A 336 -3.05 -10.69 25.34
CA ASP A 336 -1.63 -10.35 25.17
C ASP A 336 -1.34 -9.74 23.79
N ILE A 337 -2.00 -10.22 22.74
CA ILE A 337 -1.88 -9.63 21.39
C ILE A 337 -2.41 -8.19 21.38
N LEU A 338 -3.59 -7.96 21.94
CA LEU A 338 -4.21 -6.62 21.97
C LEU A 338 -3.42 -5.62 22.82
N GLU A 339 -2.90 -6.07 23.96
CA GLU A 339 -2.09 -5.26 24.88
C GLU A 339 -0.63 -5.10 24.43
N GLY A 340 -0.19 -5.89 23.45
CA GLY A 340 1.20 -5.96 22.97
C GLY A 340 2.16 -6.52 24.02
N ASN A 341 1.71 -7.47 24.83
CA ASN A 341 2.57 -8.17 25.80
C ASN A 341 3.56 -9.10 25.06
N PRO A 342 4.69 -9.48 25.70
CA PRO A 342 5.65 -10.38 25.09
C PRO A 342 5.02 -11.72 24.72
N ILE A 343 5.24 -12.09 23.47
CA ILE A 343 4.76 -13.32 22.85
C ILE A 343 5.97 -14.04 22.25
N GLU A 344 6.19 -15.29 22.65
CA GLU A 344 7.27 -16.10 22.11
C GLU A 344 7.08 -16.39 20.63
N ASN A 345 8.18 -16.40 19.88
CA ASN A 345 8.25 -16.82 18.47
C ASN A 345 7.25 -16.09 17.55
N ARG A 346 6.95 -14.81 17.80
CA ARG A 346 6.23 -13.94 16.85
C ARG A 346 6.99 -12.67 16.58
N ALA A 347 7.05 -12.31 15.30
CA ALA A 347 7.62 -11.05 14.84
C ALA A 347 6.86 -9.81 15.38
N TYR A 348 5.55 -9.94 15.61
CA TYR A 348 4.70 -8.86 16.14
C TYR A 348 4.74 -8.71 17.67
N SER A 349 5.53 -9.53 18.37
CA SER A 349 5.67 -9.47 19.83
C SER A 349 6.04 -8.06 20.29
N GLY A 350 5.27 -7.51 21.24
CA GLY A 350 5.49 -6.15 21.75
C GLY A 350 4.69 -5.03 21.08
N PHE A 351 4.04 -5.28 19.93
CA PHE A 351 3.23 -4.30 19.20
C PHE A 351 1.76 -4.31 19.68
N PRO A 352 1.28 -3.27 20.38
CA PRO A 352 -0.08 -3.26 20.93
C PRO A 352 -1.09 -2.76 19.90
N LEU A 353 -2.12 -3.57 19.59
CA LEU A 353 -3.21 -3.19 18.67
C LEU A 353 -4.20 -2.17 19.29
N LEU A 354 -4.10 -1.93 20.59
CA LEU A 354 -4.84 -0.88 21.28
C LEU A 354 -4.22 0.51 21.10
N HIS A 355 -2.97 0.62 20.61
CA HIS A 355 -2.24 1.87 20.38
C HIS A 355 -2.10 2.83 21.59
N TYR A 356 -2.23 2.33 22.82
CA TYR A 356 -2.09 3.13 24.05
C TYR A 356 -0.64 3.51 24.40
N THR A 357 0.34 3.19 23.55
CA THR A 357 1.78 3.31 23.84
C THR A 357 2.50 4.37 23.01
N GLY A 358 1.78 5.32 22.41
CA GLY A 358 2.38 6.39 21.60
C GLY A 358 3.59 7.10 22.23
N PRO A 359 3.58 7.43 23.54
CA PRO A 359 4.74 8.04 24.21
C PRO A 359 6.02 7.18 24.19
N LEU A 360 5.90 5.85 24.08
CA LEU A 360 7.04 4.94 24.03
C LEU A 360 7.63 4.79 22.62
N LYS A 361 6.96 5.34 21.59
CA LYS A 361 7.36 5.24 20.18
C LYS A 361 8.22 6.43 19.72
N LEU A 362 8.96 7.05 20.64
CA LEU A 362 9.93 8.11 20.35
C LEU A 362 11.34 7.53 20.31
N LYS A 363 12.07 7.75 19.22
CA LYS A 363 13.50 7.44 19.12
C LYS A 363 14.33 8.65 18.75
N LYS A 364 15.58 8.68 19.20
CA LYS A 364 16.55 9.69 18.83
C LYS A 364 17.40 9.21 17.65
N VAL A 365 17.75 10.13 16.76
CA VAL A 365 18.75 9.85 15.71
C VAL A 365 20.14 9.89 16.36
N GLU A 366 20.83 8.76 16.31
CA GLU A 366 22.19 8.66 16.85
C GLU A 366 23.18 9.29 15.86
N PRO A 367 23.93 10.34 16.26
CA PRO A 367 24.84 11.03 15.36
C PRO A 367 26.09 10.18 15.08
N VAL A 368 26.58 10.28 13.85
CA VAL A 368 27.92 9.82 13.46
C VAL A 368 28.86 11.01 13.54
N LEU A 369 29.94 10.87 14.30
CA LEU A 369 30.92 11.93 14.53
C LEU A 369 32.23 11.66 13.76
N ASP A 370 32.86 12.71 13.27
CA ASP A 370 34.25 12.65 12.78
C ASP A 370 35.26 12.62 13.94
N ALA A 371 36.56 12.55 13.60
CA ALA A 371 37.64 12.53 14.60
C ALA A 371 37.73 13.80 15.46
N ASN A 372 37.13 14.91 15.02
CA ASN A 372 37.10 16.18 15.73
C ASN A 372 35.81 16.35 16.56
N GLY A 373 34.92 15.35 16.55
CA GLY A 373 33.64 15.40 17.25
C GLY A 373 32.53 16.13 16.48
N ASN A 374 32.74 16.52 15.22
CA ASN A 374 31.69 17.15 14.42
C ASN A 374 30.71 16.09 13.90
N THR A 375 29.42 16.40 13.91
CA THR A 375 28.41 15.53 13.29
C THR A 375 28.55 15.53 11.78
N ILE A 376 28.75 14.34 11.21
CA ILE A 376 28.86 14.10 9.76
C ILE A 376 27.73 13.22 9.20
N GLY A 377 26.86 12.71 10.06
CA GLY A 377 25.65 12.00 9.69
C GLY A 377 24.91 11.47 10.91
N GLY A 378 24.05 10.49 10.70
CA GLY A 378 23.37 9.78 11.79
C GLY A 378 22.54 8.60 11.29
N ASN A 379 22.12 7.76 12.23
CA ASN A 379 21.24 6.65 11.94
C ASN A 379 20.22 6.45 13.05
N VAL A 380 19.02 6.02 12.68
CA VAL A 380 18.02 5.47 13.61
C VAL A 380 17.44 4.19 13.04
N ASN A 381 17.07 3.26 13.91
CA ASN A 381 16.46 2.00 13.52
C ASN A 381 14.95 2.07 13.73
N VAL A 382 14.17 1.72 12.71
CA VAL A 382 12.71 1.64 12.76
C VAL A 382 12.29 0.23 12.43
N HIS A 383 11.45 -0.39 13.27
CA HIS A 383 10.92 -1.73 13.03
C HIS A 383 9.43 -1.64 12.74
N GLN A 384 9.03 -2.17 11.58
CA GLN A 384 7.64 -2.26 11.16
C GLN A 384 7.22 -3.71 10.94
N ILE A 385 5.96 -4.01 11.27
CA ILE A 385 5.27 -5.24 10.88
C ILE A 385 4.15 -4.92 9.90
N TRP A 386 3.99 -5.75 8.88
CA TRP A 386 3.04 -5.57 7.78
C TRP A 386 2.11 -6.78 7.69
N TYR A 387 0.80 -6.57 7.81
CA TYR A 387 -0.22 -7.63 7.75
C TYR A 387 -1.57 -7.03 7.36
N ASP A 388 -2.47 -7.80 6.76
CA ASP A 388 -3.81 -7.36 6.33
C ASP A 388 -3.88 -5.98 5.64
N ASN A 389 -4.47 -4.99 6.29
CA ASN A 389 -4.51 -3.58 5.92
C ASN A 389 -3.81 -2.69 6.96
N HIS A 390 -2.89 -3.27 7.74
CA HIS A 390 -2.14 -2.62 8.82
C HIS A 390 -0.65 -2.53 8.51
N ILE A 391 -0.03 -1.48 9.03
CA ILE A 391 1.40 -1.34 9.23
C ILE A 391 1.56 -0.85 10.67
N GLU A 392 2.18 -1.65 11.53
CA GLU A 392 2.51 -1.20 12.88
C GLU A 392 3.98 -0.91 12.98
N SER A 393 4.33 0.18 13.66
CA SER A 393 5.71 0.60 13.87
C SER A 393 6.03 0.71 15.36
N ASP A 394 7.26 0.37 15.72
CA ASP A 394 7.81 0.65 17.05
C ASP A 394 8.19 2.13 17.24
N THR A 395 8.06 2.93 16.18
CA THR A 395 8.46 4.34 16.12
C THR A 395 7.37 5.16 15.42
N ALA A 396 6.82 6.14 16.13
CA ALA A 396 5.88 7.14 15.62
C ALA A 396 6.51 8.54 15.58
N MET A 397 7.58 8.77 16.35
CA MET A 397 8.31 10.03 16.37
C MET A 397 9.82 9.81 16.37
N LEU A 398 10.53 10.66 15.62
CA LEU A 398 11.98 10.75 15.65
C LEU A 398 12.40 12.12 16.18
N ASP A 399 13.41 12.14 17.05
CA ASP A 399 14.16 13.34 17.44
C ASP A 399 15.43 13.44 16.58
N PRO A 400 15.43 14.30 15.56
CA PRO A 400 16.57 14.48 14.68
C PRO A 400 17.41 15.72 15.05
N SER A 401 17.33 16.21 16.29
CA SER A 401 18.06 17.42 16.75
C SER A 401 19.56 17.35 16.48
N ALA A 402 20.15 16.15 16.53
CA ALA A 402 21.57 15.95 16.32
C ALA A 402 22.03 16.05 14.85
N VAL A 403 21.12 15.98 13.87
CA VAL A 403 21.45 15.86 12.42
C VAL A 403 20.79 16.93 11.56
N GLN A 404 20.49 18.10 12.13
CA GLN A 404 19.80 19.20 11.42
C GLN A 404 20.52 19.63 10.13
N GLY A 405 21.85 19.74 10.17
CA GLY A 405 22.65 20.28 9.08
C GLY A 405 23.27 19.24 8.14
N VAL A 406 23.11 17.94 8.40
CA VAL A 406 23.81 16.88 7.66
C VAL A 406 22.86 15.77 7.22
N PRO A 407 23.09 15.12 6.06
CA PRO A 407 22.33 13.95 5.67
C PRO A 407 22.48 12.81 6.68
N TRP A 408 21.44 11.98 6.80
CA TRP A 408 21.38 10.90 7.78
C TRP A 408 20.64 9.71 7.17
N THR A 409 20.41 8.66 7.96
CA THR A 409 19.80 7.42 7.48
C THR A 409 18.76 6.88 8.43
N ILE A 410 17.76 6.20 7.88
CA ILE A 410 16.86 5.32 8.62
C ILE A 410 17.15 3.89 8.19
N THR A 411 17.47 3.02 9.14
CA THR A 411 17.53 1.58 8.92
C THR A 411 16.19 0.96 9.28
N TYR A 412 15.45 0.52 8.27
CA TYR A 412 14.18 -0.16 8.44
C TYR A 412 14.38 -1.66 8.60
N THR A 413 13.76 -2.25 9.61
CA THR A 413 13.49 -3.69 9.69
C THR A 413 12.01 -3.89 9.37
N LEU A 414 11.71 -4.63 8.31
CA LEU A 414 10.35 -4.79 7.79
C LEU A 414 9.98 -6.27 7.84
N ASP A 415 9.09 -6.63 8.75
CA ASP A 415 8.57 -7.98 8.89
C ASP A 415 7.22 -8.08 8.19
N VAL A 416 7.17 -8.90 7.13
CA VAL A 416 5.97 -9.05 6.31
C VAL A 416 5.29 -10.36 6.68
N LEU A 417 4.15 -10.24 7.33
CA LEU A 417 3.37 -11.35 7.88
C LEU A 417 2.24 -11.74 6.91
N ASP A 418 1.32 -12.61 7.31
CA ASP A 418 0.18 -13.04 6.51
C ASP A 418 -0.61 -11.84 5.97
N ARG A 419 -0.90 -11.86 4.67
CA ARG A 419 -1.59 -10.78 3.94
C ARG A 419 -0.80 -9.45 3.99
N GLY A 420 0.48 -9.51 4.35
CA GLY A 420 1.43 -8.42 4.49
C GLY A 420 2.05 -7.92 3.19
N ARG A 421 2.06 -8.76 2.14
CA ARG A 421 2.80 -8.53 0.90
C ARG A 421 2.57 -7.12 0.34
N ASP A 422 3.64 -6.35 0.17
CA ASP A 422 3.55 -5.04 -0.48
C ASP A 422 4.88 -4.53 -1.06
N ASP A 423 4.87 -3.34 -1.67
CA ASP A 423 6.08 -2.61 -2.03
C ASP A 423 6.38 -1.60 -0.91
N PHE A 424 7.53 -1.75 -0.23
CA PHE A 424 7.99 -0.77 0.75
C PHE A 424 8.24 0.56 0.07
N SER A 425 7.45 1.55 0.47
CA SER A 425 7.41 2.87 -0.15
C SER A 425 7.21 3.97 0.89
N PRO A 426 8.27 4.31 1.65
CA PRO A 426 8.25 5.47 2.52
C PRO A 426 8.25 6.74 1.67
N PHE A 427 7.32 7.62 1.98
CA PHE A 427 7.05 8.89 1.33
C PHE A 427 7.44 10.03 2.29
N ALA A 428 8.60 10.63 2.05
CA ALA A 428 9.14 11.68 2.90
C ALA A 428 8.53 13.04 2.55
N PHE A 429 8.10 13.75 3.58
CA PHE A 429 7.69 15.15 3.49
C PHE A 429 8.88 16.02 3.90
N TYR A 430 9.28 16.88 2.98
CA TYR A 430 10.29 17.88 3.22
C TYR A 430 9.67 19.27 3.15
N ASP A 431 9.93 20.05 4.19
CA ASP A 431 9.69 21.47 4.23
C ASP A 431 10.95 22.20 3.74
N ASP A 432 10.80 23.46 3.32
CA ASP A 432 11.94 24.32 2.97
C ASP A 432 12.78 24.70 4.19
N ALA A 433 13.97 25.27 3.93
CA ALA A 433 14.88 25.72 4.96
C ALA A 433 14.20 26.65 6.00
N PRO A 434 14.62 26.59 7.28
CA PRO A 434 14.02 27.37 8.38
C PRO A 434 14.00 28.89 8.18
N SER A 435 14.84 29.44 7.29
CA SER A 435 14.92 30.87 7.00
C SER A 435 13.67 31.43 6.32
N GLY A 436 12.85 30.57 5.69
CA GLY A 436 11.62 30.96 5.00
C GLY A 436 11.80 31.90 3.81
N PRO A 437 10.74 32.17 3.01
CA PRO A 437 10.85 33.05 1.87
C PRO A 437 10.91 34.48 2.38
N LYS A 438 11.74 35.32 1.76
CA LYS A 438 11.60 36.76 1.97
C LYS A 438 10.39 37.28 1.19
N PRO A 439 9.77 38.39 1.62
CA PRO A 439 8.69 39.02 0.85
C PRO A 439 9.11 39.25 -0.61
N GLY A 440 8.35 38.71 -1.58
CA GLY A 440 8.59 38.86 -3.01
C GLY A 440 9.47 37.79 -3.68
N GLU A 441 9.88 36.73 -2.96
CA GLU A 441 10.70 35.64 -3.50
C GLU A 441 9.86 34.40 -3.91
N PHE A 442 10.40 33.58 -4.82
CA PHE A 442 9.84 32.25 -5.16
C PHE A 442 9.79 31.38 -3.90
N GLY A 443 8.65 30.72 -3.64
CA GLY A 443 8.28 30.16 -2.34
C GLY A 443 8.99 28.86 -1.91
N ARG A 444 8.76 28.44 -0.66
CA ARG A 444 9.29 27.23 0.00
C ARG A 444 8.96 25.93 -0.77
N PRO A 445 9.91 25.04 -1.09
CA PRO A 445 9.59 23.67 -1.51
C PRO A 445 9.07 22.86 -0.32
N ASN A 446 7.77 22.95 -0.08
CA ASN A 446 7.07 21.87 0.60
C ASN A 446 6.86 20.77 -0.44
N VAL A 447 7.60 19.67 -0.30
CA VAL A 447 7.62 18.57 -1.26
C VAL A 447 7.43 17.26 -0.53
N GLY A 448 6.54 16.43 -1.05
CA GLY A 448 6.42 15.03 -0.71
C GLY A 448 7.09 14.17 -1.78
N MET A 449 7.81 13.12 -1.41
CA MET A 449 8.39 12.21 -2.39
C MET A 449 8.46 10.78 -1.87
N ASP A 450 8.17 9.82 -2.73
CA ASP A 450 8.55 8.43 -2.49
C ASP A 450 10.08 8.32 -2.45
N GLN A 451 10.62 7.57 -1.50
CA GLN A 451 12.07 7.35 -1.40
C GLN A 451 12.49 6.07 -2.13
N THR A 452 11.61 5.07 -2.22
CA THR A 452 11.86 3.78 -2.87
C THR A 452 10.54 3.05 -3.13
N PHE A 453 10.54 2.06 -4.03
CA PHE A 453 9.50 1.02 -4.14
C PHE A 453 10.16 -0.35 -4.14
N PHE A 454 10.43 -0.88 -2.94
CA PHE A 454 11.11 -2.16 -2.81
C PHE A 454 10.10 -3.29 -2.59
N PRO A 455 9.97 -4.28 -3.50
CA PRO A 455 9.00 -5.36 -3.33
C PRO A 455 9.36 -6.23 -2.11
N MET A 456 8.35 -6.56 -1.30
CA MET A 456 8.49 -7.44 -0.14
C MET A 456 7.44 -8.56 -0.20
N ASP A 457 7.82 -9.76 0.22
CA ASP A 457 6.97 -10.94 0.23
C ASP A 457 6.65 -11.41 1.65
N GLU A 458 5.50 -12.06 1.83
CA GLU A 458 5.09 -12.62 3.13
C GLU A 458 6.10 -13.66 3.64
N GLY A 459 6.25 -13.75 4.96
CA GLY A 459 7.22 -14.63 5.60
C GLY A 459 8.66 -14.17 5.43
N THR A 460 8.87 -12.88 5.12
CA THR A 460 10.21 -12.31 5.03
C THR A 460 10.41 -11.15 6.00
N ARG A 461 11.64 -11.06 6.50
CA ARG A 461 12.20 -9.86 7.12
C ARG A 461 13.15 -9.21 6.12
N THR A 462 12.87 -7.96 5.77
CA THR A 462 13.77 -7.13 4.96
C THR A 462 14.41 -6.06 5.83
N VAL A 463 15.73 -6.04 5.88
CA VAL A 463 16.50 -4.94 6.48
C VAL A 463 17.06 -4.08 5.35
N LEU A 464 16.65 -2.81 5.28
CA LEU A 464 17.21 -1.86 4.33
C LEU A 464 17.47 -0.49 4.96
N LYS A 465 18.49 0.19 4.44
CA LYS A 465 18.92 1.50 4.94
C LYS A 465 18.60 2.56 3.90
N VAL A 466 17.84 3.58 4.29
CA VAL A 466 17.37 4.65 3.41
C VAL A 466 18.06 5.95 3.78
N LYS A 467 18.64 6.61 2.78
CA LYS A 467 19.27 7.93 2.89
C LYS A 467 18.19 9.01 3.02
N MET A 468 18.40 9.92 3.96
CA MET A 468 17.52 11.05 4.26
C MET A 468 18.23 12.36 3.94
N ALA A 469 17.46 13.38 3.56
CA ALA A 469 17.97 14.75 3.47
C ALA A 469 18.33 15.28 4.88
N PRO A 470 19.14 16.36 4.98
CA PRO A 470 19.38 17.03 6.26
C PRO A 470 18.10 17.30 7.04
N ALA A 471 18.11 17.01 8.34
CA ALA A 471 16.88 16.99 9.12
C ALA A 471 16.20 18.36 9.28
N LYS A 472 16.90 19.46 8.99
CA LYS A 472 16.31 20.81 8.90
C LYS A 472 15.15 20.89 7.89
N TYR A 473 15.15 20.00 6.88
CA TYR A 473 14.09 19.91 5.88
C TYR A 473 13.04 18.86 6.23
N TRP A 474 13.38 17.84 7.03
CA TRP A 474 12.51 16.68 7.20
C TRP A 474 11.35 16.96 8.16
N SER A 475 10.14 16.79 7.65
CA SER A 475 8.89 17.02 8.37
C SER A 475 8.36 15.71 8.94
N LEU A 476 8.11 14.72 8.08
CA LEU A 476 7.64 13.39 8.45
C LEU A 476 7.97 12.41 7.35
N THR A 477 7.87 11.12 7.65
CA THR A 477 7.83 10.07 6.63
C THR A 477 6.55 9.28 6.79
N TYR A 478 5.79 9.21 5.72
CA TYR A 478 4.57 8.42 5.61
C TYR A 478 4.85 7.15 4.82
N THR A 479 4.61 5.97 5.39
CA THR A 479 4.80 4.70 4.69
C THR A 479 3.44 4.09 4.35
N TRP A 480 3.18 3.86 3.06
CA TRP A 480 1.93 3.30 2.55
C TRP A 480 2.04 1.86 2.04
N GLY A 481 0.94 1.14 2.12
CA GLY A 481 0.74 -0.13 1.42
C GLY A 481 -0.21 0.03 0.23
N TRP A 482 0.32 -0.10 -0.99
CA TRP A 482 -0.43 0.13 -2.22
C TRP A 482 -1.50 -0.91 -2.52
N ARG A 483 -1.27 -2.16 -2.12
CA ARG A 483 -2.18 -3.27 -2.46
C ARG A 483 -3.46 -3.24 -1.62
N TRP A 484 -3.41 -2.63 -0.44
CA TRP A 484 -4.52 -2.55 0.53
C TRP A 484 -4.76 -1.10 1.00
N HIS A 485 -4.64 -0.16 0.06
CA HIS A 485 -4.94 1.26 0.24
C HIS A 485 -6.46 1.48 0.29
N ALA A 486 -7.06 2.35 1.09
CA ALA A 486 -6.54 3.51 1.81
C ALA A 486 -6.06 3.42 3.27
N PRO A 487 -6.41 2.39 4.07
CA PRO A 487 -6.07 2.41 5.49
C PRO A 487 -4.65 1.91 5.80
N ARG A 488 -3.99 1.19 4.89
CA ARG A 488 -2.65 0.64 5.17
C ARG A 488 -1.58 1.73 5.11
N ALA A 489 -1.29 2.31 6.27
CA ALA A 489 -0.62 3.58 6.46
C ALA A 489 0.10 3.61 7.82
N GLN A 490 1.32 4.14 7.88
CA GLN A 490 2.04 4.42 9.13
C GLN A 490 2.88 5.68 8.97
N VAL A 491 2.92 6.55 9.99
CA VAL A 491 3.71 7.80 9.97
C VAL A 491 4.75 7.84 11.07
N THR A 492 5.94 8.29 10.68
CA THR A 492 6.97 8.71 11.61
C THR A 492 7.14 10.23 11.53
N GLU A 493 6.77 10.93 12.59
CA GLU A 493 6.80 12.39 12.71
C GLU A 493 8.14 12.94 13.20
N ASN A 494 8.45 14.18 12.82
CA ASN A 494 9.49 14.95 13.47
C ASN A 494 9.02 15.44 14.83
N ARG A 495 9.60 14.87 15.88
CA ARG A 495 9.39 15.21 17.30
C ARG A 495 9.38 16.71 17.59
N LEU A 496 10.18 17.50 16.86
CA LEU A 496 10.42 18.92 17.10
C LEU A 496 9.26 19.82 16.63
N LYS A 497 8.26 19.25 15.97
CA LYS A 497 7.06 19.99 15.55
C LYS A 497 6.20 20.40 16.74
N VAL A 498 5.53 21.53 16.54
CA VAL A 498 4.57 22.10 17.47
C VAL A 498 3.22 22.25 16.75
N VAL A 499 2.17 21.71 17.36
CA VAL A 499 0.78 21.79 16.88
C VAL A 499 -0.07 22.39 17.99
N ASP A 500 -0.82 23.46 17.67
CA ASP A 500 -1.60 24.26 18.63
C ASP A 500 -0.79 24.71 19.86
N GLY A 501 0.45 25.16 19.65
CA GLY A 501 1.35 25.62 20.71
C GLY A 501 1.87 24.50 21.62
N LYS A 502 1.54 23.24 21.32
CA LYS A 502 1.98 22.06 22.05
C LYS A 502 2.87 21.18 21.18
N ASP A 503 3.98 20.79 21.77
CA ASP A 503 4.95 19.89 21.20
C ASP A 503 4.36 18.46 20.97
N LEU A 504 4.75 17.79 19.87
CA LEU A 504 4.07 16.54 19.43
C LEU A 504 4.06 15.41 20.47
N TYR A 505 5.19 15.12 21.11
CA TYR A 505 5.24 14.11 22.17
C TYR A 505 4.27 14.40 23.30
N ARG A 506 4.09 15.68 23.64
CA ARG A 506 3.19 16.08 24.72
C ARG A 506 1.73 15.80 24.37
N TRP A 507 1.36 15.77 23.08
CA TRP A 507 0.02 15.30 22.68
C TRP A 507 -0.21 13.86 23.14
N GLU A 508 0.75 12.97 22.89
CA GLU A 508 0.70 11.57 23.33
C GLU A 508 0.82 11.41 24.85
N ALA A 509 1.84 12.03 25.46
CA ALA A 509 2.18 11.82 26.87
C ALA A 509 1.11 12.34 27.84
N ASP A 510 0.43 13.43 27.51
CA ASP A 510 -0.63 13.97 28.37
C ASP A 510 -1.91 13.12 28.32
N VAL A 511 -2.11 12.35 27.24
CA VAL A 511 -3.23 11.42 27.11
C VAL A 511 -2.91 10.10 27.82
N PHE A 512 -1.82 9.44 27.42
CA PHE A 512 -1.52 8.06 27.83
C PHE A 512 -0.55 7.96 29.02
N GLY A 513 0.03 9.07 29.47
CA GLY A 513 1.10 9.10 30.46
C GLY A 513 2.47 8.86 29.83
N GLU A 514 3.54 9.30 30.50
CA GLU A 514 4.92 9.21 29.99
C GLU A 514 5.38 7.76 29.72
N ASN A 515 4.95 6.82 30.57
CA ASN A 515 5.21 5.40 30.39
C ASN A 515 3.96 4.58 30.71
N PRO A 516 3.09 4.34 29.72
CA PRO A 516 1.86 3.57 29.90
C PRO A 516 2.12 2.08 30.21
N ARG A 517 3.37 1.59 30.09
CA ARG A 517 3.75 0.21 30.45
C ARG A 517 4.43 0.09 31.81
N ALA A 518 4.56 1.18 32.57
CA ALA A 518 5.26 1.17 33.86
C ALA A 518 4.60 0.27 34.92
N SER A 519 3.29 0.08 34.85
CA SER A 519 2.52 -0.81 35.72
C SER A 519 1.18 -1.18 35.07
N GLU A 520 0.52 -2.22 35.58
CA GLU A 520 -0.85 -2.56 35.17
C GLU A 520 -1.81 -1.36 35.35
N ALA A 521 -1.67 -0.59 36.44
CA ALA A 521 -2.50 0.58 36.68
C ALA A 521 -2.27 1.68 35.63
N ALA A 522 -1.02 1.95 35.25
CA ALA A 522 -0.69 2.89 34.19
C ALA A 522 -1.26 2.45 32.83
N LYS A 523 -1.12 1.15 32.50
CA LYS A 523 -1.66 0.56 31.28
C LYS A 523 -3.18 0.71 31.21
N LEU A 524 -3.89 0.34 32.28
CA LEU A 524 -5.34 0.45 32.35
C LEU A 524 -5.81 1.92 32.30
N ALA A 525 -5.06 2.85 32.91
CA ALA A 525 -5.36 4.28 32.83
C ALA A 525 -5.21 4.82 31.39
N ALA A 526 -4.18 4.38 30.66
CA ALA A 526 -3.98 4.72 29.26
C ALA A 526 -5.08 4.13 28.36
N ILE A 527 -5.39 2.83 28.50
CA ILE A 527 -6.47 2.16 27.76
C ILE A 527 -7.84 2.78 28.07
N ALA A 528 -8.04 3.31 29.28
CA ALA A 528 -9.27 4.00 29.66
C ALA A 528 -9.50 5.31 28.88
N LYS A 529 -8.49 5.88 28.20
CA LYS A 529 -8.64 7.06 27.33
C LYS A 529 -9.21 6.74 25.95
N ILE A 530 -9.04 5.50 25.50
CA ILE A 530 -9.58 5.02 24.23
C ILE A 530 -11.10 4.90 24.36
N GLY A 531 -11.85 5.21 23.31
CA GLY A 531 -13.30 5.13 23.26
C GLY A 531 -13.83 3.71 23.41
N ASP A 532 -15.00 3.54 24.03
CA ASP A 532 -15.59 2.22 24.25
C ASP A 532 -16.19 1.59 22.99
N ARG A 533 -16.19 2.33 21.86
CA ARG A 533 -16.56 1.86 20.52
C ARG A 533 -15.35 1.53 19.62
N ALA A 534 -14.12 1.72 20.11
CA ALA A 534 -12.94 1.33 19.35
C ALA A 534 -12.91 -0.20 19.19
N PRO A 535 -12.90 -0.78 17.97
CA PRO A 535 -13.06 -2.22 17.79
C PRO A 535 -12.04 -3.08 18.57
N PRO A 536 -10.73 -2.73 18.61
CA PRO A 536 -9.77 -3.47 19.45
C PRO A 536 -10.09 -3.41 20.96
N LYS A 537 -10.62 -2.28 21.45
CA LYS A 537 -11.02 -2.12 22.86
C LYS A 537 -12.31 -2.88 23.19
N VAL A 538 -13.27 -2.92 22.26
CA VAL A 538 -14.47 -3.76 22.40
C VAL A 538 -14.07 -5.24 22.54
N LEU A 539 -13.21 -5.72 21.64
CA LEU A 539 -12.70 -7.10 21.68
C LEU A 539 -11.93 -7.37 22.98
N TRP A 540 -11.07 -6.45 23.41
CA TRP A 540 -10.31 -6.55 24.66
C TRP A 540 -11.23 -6.67 25.89
N ARG A 541 -12.29 -5.86 25.98
CA ARG A 541 -13.27 -5.93 27.07
C ARG A 541 -13.99 -7.28 27.08
N LEU A 542 -14.47 -7.73 25.92
CA LEU A 542 -15.17 -9.02 25.78
C LEU A 542 -14.27 -10.19 26.20
N LEU A 543 -13.01 -10.20 25.79
CA LEU A 543 -12.04 -11.23 26.19
C LEU A 543 -11.78 -11.22 27.69
N ARG A 544 -11.66 -10.04 28.33
CA ARG A 544 -11.52 -9.95 29.80
C ARG A 544 -12.76 -10.42 30.54
N ASP A 545 -13.94 -10.20 29.98
CA ASP A 545 -15.20 -10.70 30.54
C ASP A 545 -15.33 -12.22 30.38
N ALA A 546 -14.86 -12.75 29.25
CA ALA A 546 -14.76 -14.19 29.03
C ALA A 546 -13.72 -14.84 29.95
N ARG A 547 -12.59 -14.17 30.23
CA ARG A 547 -11.60 -14.62 31.23
C ARG A 547 -12.26 -14.86 32.60
N ARG A 548 -13.09 -13.91 33.05
CA ARG A 548 -13.84 -14.03 34.31
C ARG A 548 -14.91 -15.13 34.26
N SER A 549 -15.64 -15.23 33.14
CA SER A 549 -16.69 -16.24 32.95
C SER A 549 -16.09 -17.66 32.91
N ALA A 550 -14.97 -17.83 32.19
CA ALA A 550 -14.20 -19.05 32.19
C ALA A 550 -13.68 -19.38 33.60
N ALA A 551 -13.15 -18.40 34.37
CA ALA A 551 -12.74 -18.62 35.77
C ALA A 551 -13.87 -19.16 36.66
N ALA A 552 -15.10 -18.67 36.45
CA ALA A 552 -16.30 -19.19 37.11
C ALA A 552 -16.86 -20.49 36.49
N ARG A 553 -16.20 -21.06 35.47
CA ARG A 553 -16.63 -22.22 34.67
C ARG A 553 -17.99 -22.03 33.97
N ASP A 554 -18.39 -20.78 33.73
CA ASP A 554 -19.60 -20.43 32.98
C ASP A 554 -19.33 -20.42 31.48
N TRP A 555 -19.13 -21.61 30.92
CA TRP A 555 -18.81 -21.78 29.50
C TRP A 555 -19.97 -21.45 28.57
N LYS A 556 -21.21 -21.57 29.04
CA LYS A 556 -22.39 -21.13 28.28
C LYS A 556 -22.32 -19.63 28.02
N ARG A 557 -21.90 -18.84 29.01
CA ARG A 557 -21.67 -17.40 28.84
C ARG A 557 -20.48 -17.11 27.92
N VAL A 558 -19.38 -17.86 28.03
CA VAL A 558 -18.24 -17.72 27.10
C VAL A 558 -18.68 -17.92 25.65
N VAL A 559 -19.49 -18.93 25.34
CA VAL A 559 -20.04 -19.15 23.99
C VAL A 559 -20.83 -17.93 23.49
N ALA A 560 -21.67 -17.34 24.33
CA ALA A 560 -22.43 -16.15 23.95
C ALA A 560 -21.51 -14.96 23.66
N GLN A 561 -20.44 -14.78 24.44
CA GLN A 561 -19.49 -13.69 24.27
C GLN A 561 -18.64 -13.83 23.01
N VAL A 562 -18.31 -15.05 22.56
CA VAL A 562 -17.52 -15.26 21.35
C VAL A 562 -18.20 -14.69 20.10
N ALA A 563 -19.53 -14.76 20.01
CA ALA A 563 -20.25 -14.16 18.88
C ALA A 563 -19.96 -12.65 18.78
N ASP A 564 -20.05 -11.94 19.90
CA ASP A 564 -19.74 -10.50 19.97
C ASP A 564 -18.24 -10.22 19.71
N MET A 565 -17.35 -11.12 20.14
CA MET A 565 -15.92 -11.00 19.86
C MET A 565 -15.62 -11.07 18.36
N ARG A 566 -16.28 -11.98 17.63
CA ARG A 566 -16.10 -12.10 16.18
C ARG A 566 -16.60 -10.86 15.46
N VAL A 567 -17.70 -10.27 15.92
CA VAL A 567 -18.19 -8.98 15.41
C VAL A 567 -17.14 -7.87 15.59
N ALA A 568 -16.60 -7.71 16.80
CA ALA A 568 -15.57 -6.71 17.07
C ALA A 568 -14.27 -6.96 16.28
N PHE A 569 -13.90 -8.23 16.11
CA PHE A 569 -12.75 -8.63 15.29
C PHE A 569 -12.95 -8.32 13.80
N ASP A 570 -14.16 -8.50 13.27
CA ASP A 570 -14.48 -8.12 11.90
C ASP A 570 -14.44 -6.61 11.70
N ASP A 571 -14.99 -5.84 12.63
CA ASP A 571 -14.98 -4.37 12.58
C ASP A 571 -13.56 -3.81 12.69
N TYR A 572 -12.66 -4.47 13.44
CA TYR A 572 -11.24 -4.14 13.50
C TYR A 572 -10.54 -4.31 12.13
N LYS A 573 -10.85 -5.37 11.38
CA LYS A 573 -10.18 -5.67 10.11
C LYS A 573 -10.54 -4.69 8.99
N ASP A 574 -11.68 -4.01 9.04
CA ASP A 574 -12.14 -3.15 7.95
C ASP A 574 -12.22 -1.67 8.36
N ARG A 575 -11.20 -0.91 7.95
CA ARG A 575 -11.13 0.54 8.15
C ARG A 575 -11.82 1.35 7.05
N THR A 576 -12.30 0.71 5.98
CA THR A 576 -13.09 1.34 4.90
C THR A 576 -14.59 1.38 5.19
N ARG A 577 -14.96 0.98 6.41
CA ARG A 577 -16.31 1.06 6.95
C ARG A 577 -16.25 1.53 8.39
N LEU A 578 -17.33 2.17 8.84
CA LEU A 578 -17.50 2.47 10.26
C LEU A 578 -17.79 1.17 11.03
N PRO A 579 -17.34 1.05 12.29
CA PRO A 579 -17.79 -0.02 13.18
C PRO A 579 -19.32 -0.07 13.26
N ARG A 580 -19.91 -1.25 13.48
CA ARG A 580 -21.36 -1.47 13.31
C ARG A 580 -22.24 -0.61 14.21
N ASP A 581 -21.71 -0.13 15.34
CA ASP A 581 -22.39 0.73 16.31
C ASP A 581 -22.17 2.23 16.06
N VAL A 582 -21.40 2.58 15.02
CA VAL A 582 -21.17 3.96 14.58
C VAL A 582 -21.98 4.23 13.31
N LYS A 583 -22.87 5.22 13.39
CA LYS A 583 -23.75 5.60 12.28
C LYS A 583 -23.05 6.56 11.33
N ILE A 584 -23.18 6.28 10.04
CA ILE A 584 -22.81 7.22 8.97
C ILE A 584 -23.71 8.48 9.03
N ASP A 585 -23.15 9.65 8.73
CA ASP A 585 -23.94 10.88 8.55
C ASP A 585 -24.50 10.91 7.10
N PRO A 586 -25.83 10.77 6.91
CA PRO A 586 -26.42 10.73 5.58
C PRO A 586 -26.31 12.06 4.82
N ASP A 587 -26.00 13.16 5.52
CA ASP A 587 -25.85 14.50 4.92
C ASP A 587 -24.40 14.79 4.48
N ALA A 588 -23.46 13.89 4.79
CA ALA A 588 -22.06 13.97 4.40
C ALA A 588 -21.76 13.13 3.14
N ASP A 589 -20.67 13.45 2.44
CA ASP A 589 -20.10 12.58 1.42
C ASP A 589 -19.24 11.47 2.05
N LEU A 590 -18.51 11.82 3.12
CA LEU A 590 -17.62 10.94 3.86
C LEU A 590 -17.83 11.12 5.36
N THR A 591 -17.95 10.03 6.11
CA THR A 591 -17.88 10.05 7.57
C THR A 591 -16.57 9.41 8.02
N LEU A 592 -15.78 10.13 8.81
CA LEU A 592 -14.57 9.63 9.46
C LEU A 592 -14.83 9.42 10.94
N PHE A 593 -14.39 8.29 11.48
CA PHE A 593 -14.46 7.95 12.90
C PHE A 593 -13.07 7.73 13.46
N TYR A 594 -12.72 8.58 14.43
CA TYR A 594 -11.46 8.55 15.18
C TYR A 594 -11.65 7.67 16.41
N ALA A 595 -10.82 6.65 16.54
CA ALA A 595 -10.80 5.75 17.67
C ALA A 595 -9.44 5.05 17.78
N ASN A 596 -8.90 4.93 18.99
CA ASN A 596 -7.61 4.31 19.34
C ASN A 596 -6.40 4.81 18.52
N ASN A 597 -6.30 6.11 18.24
CA ASN A 597 -5.29 6.64 17.31
C ASN A 597 -5.35 6.01 15.90
N THR A 598 -6.54 5.60 15.47
CA THR A 598 -6.85 5.10 14.13
C THR A 598 -8.02 5.89 13.55
N ILE A 599 -8.14 5.90 12.22
CA ILE A 599 -9.30 6.44 11.51
C ILE A 599 -9.97 5.32 10.70
N HIS A 600 -11.28 5.16 10.91
CA HIS A 600 -12.19 4.45 10.02
C HIS A 600 -12.90 5.48 9.13
N GLY A 601 -13.12 5.16 7.85
CA GLY A 601 -13.81 6.05 6.93
C GLY A 601 -14.83 5.31 6.10
N GLN A 602 -16.01 5.91 5.88
CA GLN A 602 -17.06 5.33 5.05
C GLN A 602 -17.74 6.41 4.20
N PHE A 603 -17.82 6.16 2.89
CA PHE A 603 -18.57 7.01 1.98
C PHE A 603 -20.06 6.70 2.00
N THR A 604 -20.88 7.74 1.85
CA THR A 604 -22.36 7.62 1.84
C THR A 604 -22.88 6.92 0.60
N ASP A 605 -22.16 7.00 -0.52
CA ASP A 605 -22.50 6.31 -1.77
C ASP A 605 -22.03 4.84 -1.80
N GLY A 606 -21.39 4.36 -0.73
CA GLY A 606 -20.86 3.00 -0.63
C GLY A 606 -19.52 2.77 -1.32
N ALA A 607 -18.87 3.82 -1.86
CA ALA A 607 -17.51 3.70 -2.37
C ALA A 607 -16.54 3.29 -1.25
N ALA A 608 -15.61 2.39 -1.57
CA ALA A 608 -14.61 1.94 -0.59
C ALA A 608 -13.47 2.97 -0.41
N THR A 609 -12.99 3.56 -1.51
CA THR A 609 -11.75 4.36 -1.51
C THR A 609 -11.69 5.47 -2.57
N THR A 610 -12.77 5.69 -3.34
CA THR A 610 -12.79 6.66 -4.44
C THR A 610 -13.87 7.70 -4.24
N PHE A 611 -13.60 8.96 -4.59
CA PHE A 611 -14.59 10.04 -4.49
C PHE A 611 -14.99 10.57 -5.86
N ALA A 612 -15.82 9.83 -6.60
CA ALA A 612 -16.10 10.05 -8.03
C ALA A 612 -16.59 11.46 -8.41
N LYS A 613 -17.12 12.25 -7.46
CA LYS A 613 -17.56 13.64 -7.66
C LYS A 613 -16.40 14.58 -7.98
N TYR A 614 -15.19 14.32 -7.46
CA TYR A 614 -14.04 15.19 -7.68
C TYR A 614 -13.37 14.87 -9.03
N GLN A 615 -13.84 15.52 -10.09
CA GLN A 615 -13.27 15.38 -11.44
C GLN A 615 -12.61 16.67 -11.94
N SER A 616 -12.97 17.81 -11.34
CA SER A 616 -12.43 19.13 -11.67
C SER A 616 -12.43 20.05 -10.45
N ARG A 617 -11.66 21.12 -10.52
CA ARG A 617 -11.62 22.18 -9.50
C ARG A 617 -13.01 22.78 -9.22
N GLY A 618 -13.20 23.26 -7.99
CA GLY A 618 -14.46 23.79 -7.47
C GLY A 618 -15.39 22.72 -6.87
N THR A 619 -14.96 21.45 -6.82
CA THR A 619 -15.77 20.37 -6.24
C THR A 619 -15.91 20.55 -4.73
N PRO A 620 -17.15 20.61 -4.19
CA PRO A 620 -17.37 20.54 -2.75
C PRO A 620 -17.30 19.10 -2.25
N ILE A 621 -16.77 18.93 -1.03
CA ILE A 621 -16.88 17.70 -0.27
C ILE A 621 -17.34 18.02 1.16
N LYS A 622 -18.35 17.28 1.62
CA LYS A 622 -18.86 17.34 2.99
C LYS A 622 -18.32 16.17 3.79
N ILE A 623 -17.63 16.46 4.87
CA ILE A 623 -17.01 15.44 5.72
C ILE A 623 -17.57 15.60 7.13
N THR A 624 -18.06 14.50 7.70
CA THR A 624 -18.39 14.43 9.13
C THR A 624 -17.26 13.74 9.87
N LEU A 625 -16.76 14.39 10.91
CA LEU A 625 -15.72 13.90 11.81
C LEU A 625 -16.39 13.47 13.11
N LEU A 626 -16.30 12.19 13.43
CA LEU A 626 -16.77 11.60 14.68
C LEU A 626 -15.58 11.20 15.53
N ASN A 627 -15.57 11.57 16.80
CA ASN A 627 -14.55 11.17 17.75
C ASN A 627 -15.17 10.22 18.79
N GLY A 628 -14.67 8.99 18.84
CA GLY A 628 -15.04 7.99 19.83
C GLY A 628 -14.16 8.01 21.07
N ASP A 629 -12.96 8.58 20.99
CA ASP A 629 -12.00 8.62 22.07
C ASP A 629 -12.29 9.73 23.09
N TYR A 630 -11.75 9.57 24.30
CA TYR A 630 -11.94 10.50 25.41
C TYR A 630 -10.85 11.58 25.48
N TYR A 631 -10.25 11.90 24.34
CA TYR A 631 -9.28 12.96 24.15
C TYR A 631 -9.50 13.69 22.82
N ASP A 632 -8.92 14.88 22.72
CA ASP A 632 -9.06 15.72 21.54
C ASP A 632 -8.26 15.15 20.35
N HIS A 633 -8.88 15.16 19.17
CA HIS A 633 -8.20 14.91 17.90
C HIS A 633 -8.12 16.19 17.06
N ARG A 634 -7.31 16.14 16.00
CA ARG A 634 -7.27 17.16 14.97
C ARG A 634 -7.51 16.57 13.58
N TYR A 635 -7.97 17.43 12.68
CA TYR A 635 -8.15 17.10 11.27
C TYR A 635 -7.31 18.02 10.40
N MET A 636 -6.50 17.41 9.54
CA MET A 636 -5.77 18.05 8.45
C MET A 636 -6.08 17.35 7.13
N ASN A 637 -5.91 18.08 6.03
CA ASN A 637 -6.07 17.57 4.68
C ASN A 637 -4.90 18.04 3.80
N VAL A 638 -4.38 17.15 2.94
CA VAL A 638 -3.21 17.43 2.10
C VAL A 638 -3.55 17.27 0.61
N ASP A 639 -3.13 18.24 -0.18
CA ASP A 639 -3.04 18.19 -1.64
C ASP A 639 -1.67 17.64 -2.07
N PHE A 640 -1.67 16.65 -2.97
CA PHE A 640 -0.48 15.98 -3.49
C PHE A 640 -0.17 16.42 -4.93
N GLY A 641 0.03 17.73 -5.09
CA GLY A 641 0.44 18.32 -6.37
C GLY A 641 -0.72 18.65 -7.30
N GLY A 642 -1.97 18.64 -6.83
CA GLY A 642 -3.11 19.16 -7.58
C GLY A 642 -2.94 20.64 -7.90
N GLY A 643 -2.60 21.44 -6.89
CA GLY A 643 -2.45 22.89 -7.01
C GLY A 643 -1.05 23.35 -7.41
N ARG A 644 0.00 22.65 -6.94
CA ARG A 644 1.41 23.04 -7.15
C ARG A 644 2.20 22.11 -8.07
N GLY A 645 1.59 21.02 -8.52
CA GLY A 645 2.15 20.12 -9.53
C GLY A 645 2.91 18.94 -8.96
N TRP A 646 3.13 17.94 -9.80
CA TRP A 646 3.82 16.69 -9.44
C TRP A 646 4.67 16.16 -10.60
N GLU A 647 5.75 15.45 -10.27
CA GLU A 647 6.68 14.81 -11.20
C GLU A 647 6.60 13.29 -11.09
N ASN A 648 6.91 12.57 -12.16
CA ASN A 648 7.02 11.11 -12.14
C ASN A 648 8.48 10.66 -12.34
N GLN A 649 9.17 10.31 -11.25
CA GLN A 649 10.60 9.99 -11.25
C GLN A 649 10.93 8.49 -11.14
N PHE A 650 9.92 7.63 -10.99
CA PHE A 650 10.19 6.24 -10.60
C PHE A 650 10.24 5.24 -11.75
N LYS A 651 11.08 4.22 -11.52
CA LYS A 651 11.13 2.99 -12.31
C LYS A 651 10.05 2.01 -11.82
N SER A 652 9.32 1.45 -12.77
CA SER A 652 8.38 0.35 -12.56
C SER A 652 9.01 -0.84 -11.80
N SER A 653 8.42 -1.24 -10.67
CA SER A 653 8.74 -2.50 -9.97
C SER A 653 8.02 -3.72 -10.57
N VAL A 654 7.17 -3.54 -11.61
CA VAL A 654 6.41 -4.65 -12.22
C VAL A 654 7.30 -5.74 -12.80
N ARG A 655 8.48 -5.38 -13.33
CA ARG A 655 9.44 -6.37 -13.86
C ARG A 655 9.91 -7.39 -12.81
N VAL A 656 9.79 -7.05 -11.52
CA VAL A 656 10.20 -7.88 -10.39
C VAL A 656 9.01 -8.28 -9.51
N GLY A 657 7.77 -8.17 -10.02
CA GLY A 657 6.55 -8.55 -9.30
C GLY A 657 6.02 -7.50 -8.30
N GLY A 658 6.59 -6.30 -8.28
CA GLY A 658 6.10 -5.18 -7.50
C GLY A 658 4.93 -4.43 -8.16
N SER A 659 4.18 -3.66 -7.38
CA SER A 659 3.00 -2.89 -7.83
C SER A 659 3.30 -1.44 -8.21
N GLY A 660 4.49 -0.93 -7.86
CA GLY A 660 4.85 0.49 -7.93
C GLY A 660 4.50 1.19 -9.24
N CYS A 661 4.63 0.55 -10.40
CA CYS A 661 4.46 1.25 -11.70
C CYS A 661 3.06 1.73 -12.05
N TRP A 662 2.04 1.20 -11.39
CA TRP A 662 0.65 1.59 -11.65
C TRP A 662 0.28 2.87 -10.89
N PHE A 663 1.07 3.26 -9.89
CA PHE A 663 0.69 4.27 -8.90
C PHE A 663 1.80 5.26 -8.52
N THR A 664 2.95 5.28 -9.21
CA THR A 664 4.12 6.08 -8.77
C THR A 664 3.88 7.58 -8.67
N PHE A 665 4.38 8.22 -7.60
CA PHE A 665 4.74 9.62 -7.60
C PHE A 665 6.26 9.71 -7.55
N GLY A 666 6.87 10.55 -8.37
CA GLY A 666 8.26 10.92 -8.14
C GLY A 666 8.32 11.86 -6.94
N ARG A 667 7.82 13.07 -7.18
CA ARG A 667 7.78 14.17 -6.22
C ARG A 667 6.48 14.92 -6.42
N ALA A 668 5.80 15.27 -5.36
CA ALA A 668 4.61 16.13 -5.37
C ALA A 668 4.91 17.40 -4.60
N TYR A 669 4.64 18.56 -5.17
CA TYR A 669 4.68 19.81 -4.42
C TYR A 669 3.42 19.86 -3.57
N ILE A 670 3.56 19.46 -2.31
CA ILE A 670 2.44 19.28 -1.39
C ILE A 670 1.92 20.62 -0.89
N ASN A 671 0.64 20.66 -0.53
CA ASN A 671 0.04 21.80 0.16
C ASN A 671 -0.95 21.31 1.21
N ILE A 672 -0.95 21.93 2.40
CA ILE A 672 -1.97 21.65 3.40
C ILE A 672 -3.22 22.47 3.03
N ASN A 673 -4.33 21.76 2.81
CA ASN A 673 -5.58 22.38 2.37
C ASN A 673 -6.32 23.11 3.48
N VAL A 674 -6.08 22.73 4.74
CA VAL A 674 -6.66 23.37 5.92
C VAL A 674 -5.65 24.37 6.48
N ALA A 675 -6.06 25.63 6.67
CA ALA A 675 -5.18 26.69 7.14
C ALA A 675 -4.74 26.51 8.61
N GLN A 676 -5.60 25.92 9.44
CA GLN A 676 -5.32 25.56 10.84
C GLN A 676 -5.98 24.22 11.18
N PRO A 677 -5.33 23.31 11.93
CA PRO A 677 -5.91 22.03 12.32
C PRO A 677 -7.34 22.17 12.85
N VAL A 678 -8.30 21.45 12.25
CA VAL A 678 -9.69 21.50 12.71
C VAL A 678 -9.83 20.64 13.95
N ARG A 679 -10.40 21.20 15.03
CA ARG A 679 -10.65 20.46 16.26
C ARG A 679 -11.73 19.41 16.05
N VAL A 680 -11.47 18.18 16.53
CA VAL A 680 -12.47 17.13 16.65
C VAL A 680 -12.64 16.81 18.15
N PRO A 681 -13.71 17.33 18.80
CA PRO A 681 -13.84 17.26 20.26
C PRO A 681 -13.95 15.81 20.76
N PRO A 682 -13.54 15.49 22.00
CA PRO A 682 -13.65 14.14 22.56
C PRO A 682 -15.09 13.66 22.70
N ALA A 683 -15.26 12.34 22.74
CA ALA A 683 -16.49 11.72 23.22
C ALA A 683 -16.72 12.03 24.71
N THR A 684 -17.99 12.05 25.13
CA THR A 684 -18.37 12.20 26.54
C THR A 684 -18.95 10.88 27.06
N PRO A 685 -18.31 10.27 28.09
CA PRO A 685 -18.83 9.06 28.72
C PRO A 685 -20.25 9.26 29.29
N ARG A 686 -21.14 8.28 29.12
CA ARG A 686 -22.47 8.31 29.78
C ARG A 686 -22.71 7.07 30.63
N LYS A 687 -22.81 7.25 31.96
CA LYS A 687 -23.05 6.14 32.89
C LYS A 687 -24.38 5.44 32.57
N GLY A 688 -24.32 4.15 32.24
CA GLY A 688 -25.51 3.31 31.97
C GLY A 688 -26.15 3.54 30.59
N HIS A 689 -25.54 4.34 29.73
CA HIS A 689 -25.99 4.61 28.36
C HIS A 689 -24.79 4.54 27.40
N GLU A 690 -25.07 4.61 26.10
CA GLU A 690 -24.01 4.78 25.11
C GLU A 690 -23.37 6.18 25.19
N ASP A 691 -22.07 6.24 24.92
CA ASP A 691 -21.33 7.50 24.90
C ASP A 691 -21.86 8.45 23.83
N THR A 692 -21.71 9.75 24.11
CA THR A 692 -21.94 10.76 23.08
C THR A 692 -20.66 10.99 22.33
N LEU A 693 -20.61 10.57 21.07
CA LEU A 693 -19.49 10.85 20.19
C LEU A 693 -19.27 12.36 20.08
N GLY A 694 -18.01 12.77 20.10
CA GLY A 694 -17.65 14.11 19.66
C GLY A 694 -17.93 14.24 18.16
N ARG A 695 -18.34 15.43 17.73
CA ARG A 695 -18.67 15.69 16.32
C ARG A 695 -18.15 17.03 15.87
N HIS A 696 -17.62 17.07 14.65
CA HIS A 696 -17.35 18.27 13.88
C HIS A 696 -17.61 18.00 12.39
N ARG A 697 -17.91 19.03 11.60
CA ARG A 697 -18.14 18.91 10.16
C ARG A 697 -17.17 19.80 9.39
N VAL A 698 -16.71 19.31 8.25
CA VAL A 698 -15.82 20.05 7.35
C VAL A 698 -16.47 20.12 5.98
N ASN A 699 -16.73 21.32 5.49
CA ASN A 699 -17.11 21.58 4.11
C ASN A 699 -15.88 22.09 3.38
N LEU A 700 -15.32 21.30 2.47
CA LEU A 700 -14.11 21.64 1.74
C LEU A 700 -14.43 21.86 0.26
N THR A 701 -13.98 22.98 -0.30
CA THR A 701 -14.02 23.26 -1.74
C THR A 701 -12.60 23.19 -2.29
N LEU A 702 -12.35 22.18 -3.13
CA LEU A 702 -11.04 21.91 -3.73
C LEU A 702 -10.88 22.69 -5.03
N ASN A 703 -10.04 23.72 -5.05
CA ASN A 703 -9.81 24.61 -6.21
C ASN A 703 -8.63 24.20 -7.11
N ALA A 704 -8.25 22.93 -7.06
CA ALA A 704 -7.30 22.31 -7.96
C ALA A 704 -7.96 21.20 -8.77
N ASP A 705 -7.41 20.90 -9.95
CA ASP A 705 -7.82 19.70 -10.67
C ASP A 705 -7.16 18.48 -10.01
N PRO A 706 -7.89 17.37 -9.82
CA PRO A 706 -7.36 16.20 -9.15
C PRO A 706 -6.21 15.57 -9.94
N SER A 707 -5.19 15.07 -9.24
CA SER A 707 -4.33 14.05 -9.84
C SER A 707 -5.13 12.78 -10.06
N ARG A 708 -4.91 12.09 -11.19
CA ARG A 708 -5.59 10.82 -11.51
C ARG A 708 -5.20 9.66 -10.58
N ARG A 709 -4.09 9.79 -9.85
CA ARG A 709 -3.51 8.71 -9.05
C ARG A 709 -3.87 8.83 -7.57
N LEU A 710 -3.98 10.06 -7.07
CA LEU A 710 -4.18 10.35 -5.67
C LEU A 710 -4.93 11.66 -5.51
N ARG A 711 -6.02 11.65 -4.76
CA ARG A 711 -6.85 12.85 -4.62
C ARG A 711 -6.40 13.69 -3.44
N PHE A 712 -6.50 13.13 -2.23
CA PHE A 712 -6.13 13.81 -0.99
C PHE A 712 -6.09 12.84 0.18
N TYR A 713 -5.33 13.20 1.22
CA TYR A 713 -5.26 12.47 2.48
C TYR A 713 -5.85 13.30 3.61
N GLN A 714 -6.33 12.59 4.63
CA GLN A 714 -6.86 13.16 5.86
C GLN A 714 -6.20 12.46 7.03
N PHE A 715 -5.76 13.23 8.02
CA PHE A 715 -5.00 12.67 9.13
C PHE A 715 -5.16 13.51 10.40
N ASP A 716 -4.78 12.90 11.53
CA ASP A 716 -4.59 13.60 12.78
C ASP A 716 -3.14 14.07 12.95
N PRO A 717 -2.84 15.38 12.89
CA PRO A 717 -1.48 15.88 13.11
C PRO A 717 -1.01 15.81 14.58
N THR A 718 -1.89 15.54 15.55
CA THR A 718 -1.55 15.52 16.98
C THR A 718 -1.26 14.11 17.50
N HIS A 719 -1.93 13.11 16.94
CA HIS A 719 -1.82 11.70 17.30
C HIS A 719 -1.43 10.85 16.08
N HIS A 720 -0.41 11.33 15.35
CA HIS A 720 -0.07 10.88 14.01
C HIS A 720 0.81 9.62 14.04
N ASP A 721 0.18 8.45 14.12
CA ASP A 721 0.84 7.14 13.93
C ASP A 721 0.15 6.40 12.78
N VAL A 722 -1.02 5.81 13.04
CA VAL A 722 -1.86 5.14 12.02
C VAL A 722 -3.19 5.87 11.77
N ALA A 723 -3.39 7.03 12.42
CA ALA A 723 -4.57 7.89 12.35
C ALA A 723 -4.69 8.64 11.00
N ILE A 724 -4.82 7.89 9.91
CA ILE A 724 -4.81 8.39 8.53
C ILE A 724 -5.92 7.69 7.75
N PHE A 725 -6.57 8.45 6.88
CA PHE A 725 -7.50 7.92 5.89
C PHE A 725 -7.33 8.66 4.56
N SER A 726 -7.16 7.89 3.49
CA SER A 726 -6.85 8.42 2.16
C SER A 726 -7.91 8.14 1.12
N ILE A 727 -7.90 8.91 0.03
CA ILE A 727 -8.83 8.78 -1.08
C ILE A 727 -8.05 8.83 -2.41
N HIS A 728 -8.34 7.86 -3.27
CA HIS A 728 -7.70 7.67 -4.58
C HIS A 728 -8.62 8.05 -5.75
#